data_AF-A0A142WSD1-F1
#
_entry.id   AF-A0A142WSD1-F1
#
_cell.length_a   1.000
_cell.length_b   1.000
_cell.length_c   1.000
_cell.angle_alpha   90.00
_cell.angle_beta   90.00
_cell.angle_gamma   90.00
#
_symmetry.space_group_name_H-M   'P 1'
#
loop_
_entity.id
_entity.type
_entity.pdbx_description
1 polymer ?
#
loop_
_entity_poly.entity_id
_entity_poly.type
_entity_poly.pdbx_seq_one_letter_code
_entity_poly.pdbx_strand_id
1 'polypeptide(L)'
;MLSALLLVAAASPAQERSAATTVPAAESPAAKADRVVTEAFAKLDTDSSGQLTREEYAKRGGGPAAMLDRDFKLFDFDASGSLSKEEFSAIPGLIPAAERGAVPDPFDMLLDQAVAAMDEIWGDWDKDPERRVAEFPFVQGFLNSVAPEEGSQLTAGFLDLVDTDNDGMVRREDARRFLAMQLGVRRPQGDLLRLDTGQVVNYALFLGNDANKDDRIDREEFLAHWHDKARAPETFDKADLDKNGSLSFAEFRDNTTSGLVDVVDNFRKLDTSFDGFVSPEELKKGTPPWQQFLGEQVFPRFDLDDNGQLSLSEYQLTMQANMIQAWQMPRSDANRDERISFGEFVFNKDLFVLIRRYYFSRLDRDGNGMLSVDEYAFQPKPPDALYLVTPDGSRWTKIHESKEFPNCGSPAVSPDGRWIAFDGYKASESLSRSRLFVISSDGQERRDLCLGLMPSWSPDGKRIACSRYENGNVVAIVNLDGTTHKTIGDGWGAQWSPDGKRIAFTRGKAIIAYDVDTGTESALLPAEKNPYSFVYYNAAWSPDGGRLLFKAMKTNSQGELVSIRTTGDDPDIQVHYNGTQYFDNDIGWSPDGRQIALGAQSPPAKKTLLHMLDVEEGAVPRLLPGQATGLAIVSGASWMPDGKQILVRGRPE
;
A
#
# COMPACT_ATOMS: atom_id res chain seq x y z
N MET A 1 -24.42 -2.00 3.41
CA MET A 1 -25.64 -1.27 3.00
C MET A 1 -25.33 0.22 2.95
N LEU A 2 -24.53 0.64 1.97
CA LEU A 2 -24.12 2.03 1.75
C LEU A 2 -24.05 2.20 0.22
N SER A 3 -25.21 2.33 -0.40
CA SER A 3 -25.41 2.63 -1.82
C SER A 3 -26.88 2.97 -2.02
N ALA A 4 -27.23 4.25 -1.88
CA ALA A 4 -28.22 4.98 -2.68
C ALA A 4 -28.79 6.20 -1.92
N LEU A 5 -28.92 7.30 -2.69
CA LEU A 5 -29.87 8.42 -2.59
C LEU A 5 -29.43 9.73 -1.85
N LEU A 6 -29.36 10.77 -2.70
CA LEU A 6 -29.20 12.21 -2.46
C LEU A 6 -30.57 12.91 -2.39
N LEU A 7 -30.71 14.01 -1.62
CA LEU A 7 -31.06 15.38 -2.11
C LEU A 7 -31.28 16.41 -0.96
N VAL A 8 -30.45 17.49 -1.01
CA VAL A 8 -30.67 18.96 -0.88
C VAL A 8 -31.02 19.71 0.44
N ALA A 9 -30.10 20.65 0.73
CA ALA A 9 -30.14 22.03 1.28
C ALA A 9 -30.08 22.32 2.80
N ALA A 10 -29.17 23.25 3.09
CA ALA A 10 -28.60 23.66 4.37
C ALA A 10 -29.06 25.05 4.85
N ALA A 11 -28.74 25.39 6.10
CA ALA A 11 -28.30 26.73 6.53
C ALA A 11 -27.70 26.69 7.96
N SER A 12 -26.62 27.44 8.20
CA SER A 12 -26.15 27.83 9.55
C SER A 12 -25.55 29.24 9.51
N PRO A 13 -25.71 30.07 10.58
CA PRO A 13 -25.26 31.46 10.60
C PRO A 13 -23.94 31.69 11.37
N ALA A 14 -23.29 32.82 11.06
CA ALA A 14 -22.03 33.32 11.60
C ALA A 14 -22.13 33.91 13.03
N GLN A 15 -21.02 33.89 13.77
CA GLN A 15 -20.85 34.53 15.08
C GLN A 15 -19.86 35.71 15.04
N GLU A 16 -20.26 36.82 15.66
CA GLU A 16 -19.50 38.07 15.85
C GLU A 16 -18.37 37.94 16.89
N ARG A 17 -17.32 38.76 16.75
CA ARG A 17 -16.33 39.02 17.83
C ARG A 17 -16.16 40.52 18.08
N SER A 18 -16.04 40.86 19.37
CA SER A 18 -16.02 42.21 19.93
C SER A 18 -14.65 42.91 19.86
N ALA A 19 -14.71 44.25 19.86
CA ALA A 19 -13.60 45.19 19.71
C ALA A 19 -12.68 45.38 20.93
N ALA A 20 -11.42 45.75 20.65
CA ALA A 20 -10.53 46.49 21.55
C ALA A 20 -9.57 47.39 20.75
N THR A 21 -9.05 48.40 21.45
CA THR A 21 -8.70 49.77 21.04
C THR A 21 -7.44 50.02 20.17
N THR A 22 -7.45 51.18 19.53
CA THR A 22 -6.71 51.67 18.36
C THR A 22 -5.30 52.26 18.60
N VAL A 23 -4.36 51.82 17.77
CA VAL A 23 -3.31 52.60 17.09
C VAL A 23 -3.63 52.48 15.58
N PRO A 24 -3.37 53.43 14.66
CA PRO A 24 -3.68 53.20 13.25
C PRO A 24 -2.72 52.13 12.71
N ALA A 25 -3.16 50.88 12.82
CA ALA A 25 -2.50 49.73 12.22
C ALA A 25 -2.54 49.91 10.70
N ALA A 26 -1.46 49.48 10.02
CA ALA A 26 -1.54 49.26 8.59
C ALA A 26 -2.77 48.39 8.30
N GLU A 27 -3.56 48.80 7.31
CA GLU A 27 -4.76 48.07 6.89
C GLU A 27 -4.42 46.59 6.69
N SER A 28 -5.17 45.69 7.33
CA SER A 28 -4.93 44.26 7.20
C SER A 28 -5.14 43.82 5.74
N PRO A 29 -4.46 42.76 5.27
CA PRO A 29 -4.69 42.20 3.93
C PRO A 29 -6.17 41.96 3.62
N ALA A 30 -6.92 41.38 4.56
CA ALA A 30 -8.36 41.17 4.46
C ALA A 30 -9.16 42.48 4.31
N ALA A 31 -8.87 43.51 5.12
CA ALA A 31 -9.56 44.80 5.02
C ALA A 31 -9.27 45.49 3.67
N LYS A 32 -8.03 45.39 3.19
CA LYS A 32 -7.63 45.88 1.88
C LYS A 32 -8.36 45.13 0.75
N ALA A 33 -8.48 43.81 0.86
CA ALA A 33 -9.18 42.98 -0.11
C ALA A 33 -10.67 43.32 -0.16
N ASP A 34 -11.34 43.43 1.00
CA ASP A 34 -12.74 43.84 1.09
C ASP A 34 -12.99 45.23 0.50
N ARG A 35 -12.09 46.20 0.73
CA ARG A 35 -12.18 47.52 0.07
C ARG A 35 -12.12 47.39 -1.44
N VAL A 36 -11.15 46.63 -1.98
CA VAL A 36 -11.01 46.43 -3.43
C VAL A 36 -12.25 45.78 -4.03
N VAL A 37 -12.80 44.76 -3.37
CA VAL A 37 -14.04 44.10 -3.78
C VAL A 37 -15.20 45.08 -3.76
N THR A 38 -15.37 45.83 -2.68
CA THR A 38 -16.47 46.80 -2.52
C THR A 38 -16.43 47.88 -3.59
N GLU A 39 -15.25 48.47 -3.84
CA GLU A 39 -15.07 49.50 -4.87
C GLU A 39 -15.32 48.95 -6.27
N ALA A 40 -14.85 47.73 -6.56
CA ALA A 40 -15.06 47.08 -7.86
C ALA A 40 -16.53 46.71 -8.08
N PHE A 41 -17.19 46.17 -7.06
CA PHE A 41 -18.61 45.79 -7.09
C PHE A 41 -19.50 47.02 -7.31
N ALA A 42 -19.32 48.06 -6.49
CA ALA A 42 -20.11 49.31 -6.58
C ALA A 42 -19.92 50.04 -7.92
N LYS A 43 -18.79 49.83 -8.61
CA LYS A 43 -18.55 50.39 -9.94
C LYS A 43 -19.34 49.65 -11.03
N LEU A 44 -19.63 48.37 -10.85
CA LEU A 44 -20.36 47.53 -11.79
C LEU A 44 -21.87 47.57 -11.54
N ASP A 45 -22.28 47.64 -10.27
CA ASP A 45 -23.67 47.76 -9.81
C ASP A 45 -24.21 49.16 -10.14
N THR A 46 -24.70 49.32 -11.36
CA THR A 46 -25.10 50.63 -11.90
C THR A 46 -26.49 51.05 -11.46
N ASP A 47 -27.33 50.10 -11.05
CA ASP A 47 -28.67 50.36 -10.52
C ASP A 47 -28.74 50.37 -8.99
N SER A 48 -27.62 50.08 -8.31
CA SER A 48 -27.51 50.02 -6.84
C SER A 48 -28.46 48.99 -6.21
N SER A 49 -28.72 47.90 -6.93
CA SER A 49 -29.56 46.79 -6.46
C SER A 49 -28.87 45.93 -5.40
N GLY A 50 -27.54 46.03 -5.26
CA GLY A 50 -26.75 45.14 -4.42
C GLY A 50 -26.50 43.77 -5.06
N GLN A 51 -26.80 43.63 -6.36
CA GLN A 51 -26.65 42.42 -7.16
C GLN A 51 -26.06 42.80 -8.51
N LEU A 52 -25.14 41.99 -9.05
CA LEU A 52 -24.63 42.22 -10.41
C LEU A 52 -25.39 41.34 -11.40
N THR A 53 -26.13 41.97 -12.30
CA THR A 53 -26.68 41.26 -13.46
C THR A 53 -25.55 40.79 -14.40
N ARG A 54 -25.85 39.83 -15.27
CA ARG A 54 -24.91 39.37 -16.30
C ARG A 54 -24.37 40.52 -17.16
N GLU A 55 -25.23 41.45 -17.56
CA GLU A 55 -24.88 42.62 -18.35
C GLU A 55 -23.96 43.59 -17.59
N GLU A 56 -24.16 43.74 -16.28
CA GLU A 56 -23.31 44.57 -15.43
C GLU A 56 -21.95 43.94 -15.19
N TYR A 57 -21.91 42.66 -14.84
CA TYR A 57 -20.66 41.93 -14.66
C TYR A 57 -19.81 41.94 -15.94
N ALA A 58 -20.43 41.81 -17.12
CA ALA A 58 -19.72 41.87 -18.40
C ALA A 58 -18.94 43.19 -18.63
N LYS A 59 -19.34 44.30 -17.97
CA LYS A 59 -18.64 45.59 -18.04
C LYS A 59 -17.28 45.57 -17.31
N ARG A 60 -16.99 44.55 -16.50
CA ARG A 60 -15.70 44.35 -15.82
C ARG A 60 -14.53 44.30 -16.82
N GLY A 61 -14.76 43.77 -18.02
CA GLY A 61 -13.72 43.58 -19.02
C GLY A 61 -12.63 42.59 -18.57
N GLY A 62 -11.42 42.70 -19.15
CA GLY A 62 -10.28 41.88 -18.74
C GLY A 62 -10.16 40.51 -19.41
N GLY A 63 -10.96 40.21 -20.44
CA GLY A 63 -10.84 38.99 -21.25
C GLY A 63 -11.96 38.84 -22.29
N PRO A 64 -12.03 37.70 -22.98
CA PRO A 64 -13.11 37.39 -23.92
C PRO A 64 -14.48 37.37 -23.23
N ALA A 65 -15.53 37.77 -23.94
CA ALA A 65 -16.90 37.76 -23.41
C ALA A 65 -17.35 36.37 -22.91
N ALA A 66 -16.93 35.29 -23.60
CA ALA A 66 -17.22 33.92 -23.19
C ALA A 66 -16.59 33.57 -21.83
N MET A 67 -15.37 34.04 -21.55
CA MET A 67 -14.70 33.83 -20.26
C MET A 67 -15.45 34.53 -19.12
N LEU A 68 -15.95 35.76 -19.36
CA LEU A 68 -16.77 36.47 -18.38
C LEU A 68 -18.13 35.78 -18.19
N ASP A 69 -18.74 35.27 -19.25
CA ASP A 69 -19.99 34.50 -19.16
C ASP A 69 -19.81 33.22 -18.33
N ARG A 70 -18.71 32.50 -18.55
CA ARG A 70 -18.31 31.35 -17.74
C ARG A 70 -18.15 31.73 -16.27
N ASP A 71 -17.33 32.74 -15.97
CA ASP A 71 -17.09 33.16 -14.58
C ASP A 71 -18.38 33.67 -13.91
N PHE A 72 -19.30 34.28 -14.65
CA PHE A 72 -20.60 34.64 -14.11
C PHE A 72 -21.38 33.39 -13.67
N LYS A 73 -21.50 32.38 -14.55
CA LYS A 73 -22.23 31.15 -14.26
C LYS A 73 -21.60 30.30 -13.15
N LEU A 74 -20.26 30.24 -13.11
CA LEU A 74 -19.54 29.40 -12.15
C LEU A 74 -19.66 29.90 -10.71
N PHE A 75 -19.84 31.20 -10.51
CA PHE A 75 -19.84 31.83 -9.20
C PHE A 75 -21.22 32.32 -8.75
N ASP A 76 -22.25 32.19 -9.59
CA ASP A 76 -23.66 32.28 -9.21
C ASP A 76 -24.05 30.97 -8.50
N PHE A 77 -23.62 30.82 -7.25
CA PHE A 77 -23.73 29.58 -6.48
C PHE A 77 -25.17 29.27 -6.08
N ASP A 78 -25.99 30.31 -5.88
CA ASP A 78 -27.41 30.17 -5.57
C ASP A 78 -28.32 30.09 -6.81
N ALA A 79 -27.73 30.18 -8.01
CA ALA A 79 -28.39 30.17 -9.31
C ALA A 79 -29.50 31.23 -9.42
N SER A 80 -29.32 32.37 -8.77
CA SER A 80 -30.26 33.49 -8.79
C SER A 80 -30.29 34.21 -10.15
N GLY A 81 -29.28 34.02 -10.99
CA GLY A 81 -29.10 34.77 -12.23
C GLY A 81 -28.46 36.14 -12.02
N SER A 82 -27.88 36.38 -10.85
CA SER A 82 -27.13 37.58 -10.46
C SER A 82 -26.01 37.23 -9.49
N LEU A 83 -24.96 38.05 -9.41
CA LEU A 83 -23.89 37.85 -8.42
C LEU A 83 -24.06 38.78 -7.22
N SER A 84 -24.16 38.20 -6.04
CA SER A 84 -23.99 38.91 -4.78
C SER A 84 -22.55 39.44 -4.61
N LYS A 85 -22.32 40.34 -3.65
CA LYS A 85 -20.96 40.82 -3.35
C LYS A 85 -20.07 39.66 -2.89
N GLU A 86 -20.64 38.75 -2.12
CA GLU A 86 -19.99 37.55 -1.59
C GLU A 86 -19.50 36.65 -2.74
N GLU A 87 -20.39 36.32 -3.69
CA GLU A 87 -20.05 35.54 -4.89
C GLU A 87 -19.04 36.25 -5.80
N PHE A 88 -19.23 37.55 -6.02
CA PHE A 88 -18.29 38.36 -6.79
C PHE A 88 -16.89 38.36 -6.15
N SER A 89 -16.82 38.37 -4.82
CA SER A 89 -15.56 38.30 -4.07
C SER A 89 -14.88 36.93 -4.18
N ALA A 90 -15.63 35.88 -4.56
CA ALA A 90 -15.12 34.53 -4.76
C ALA A 90 -14.45 34.32 -6.14
N ILE A 91 -14.58 35.27 -7.07
CA ILE A 91 -14.04 35.13 -8.43
C ILE A 91 -12.53 35.37 -8.46
N PRO A 92 -11.70 34.41 -8.95
CA PRO A 92 -10.25 34.57 -8.95
C PRO A 92 -9.77 35.68 -9.89
N GLY A 93 -8.71 36.37 -9.47
CA GLY A 93 -8.04 37.43 -10.22
C GLY A 93 -8.40 38.86 -9.79
N LEU A 94 -9.40 39.05 -8.92
CA LEU A 94 -9.70 40.37 -8.35
C LEU A 94 -8.79 40.73 -7.16
N ILE A 95 -8.60 39.76 -6.27
CA ILE A 95 -7.81 39.84 -5.04
C ILE A 95 -6.95 38.58 -4.90
N PRO A 96 -5.91 38.57 -4.05
CA PRO A 96 -5.13 37.36 -3.78
C PRO A 96 -6.02 36.20 -3.34
N ALA A 97 -5.71 34.97 -3.79
CA ALA A 97 -6.54 33.79 -3.51
C ALA A 97 -6.77 33.54 -2.01
N ALA A 98 -5.77 33.85 -1.17
CA ALA A 98 -5.86 33.71 0.28
C ALA A 98 -6.88 34.64 0.96
N GLU A 99 -7.29 35.72 0.29
CA GLU A 99 -8.25 36.71 0.82
C GLU A 99 -9.61 36.63 0.10
N ARG A 100 -9.78 35.63 -0.78
CA ARG A 100 -10.94 35.48 -1.65
C ARG A 100 -12.21 35.09 -0.86
N GLY A 101 -13.37 35.44 -1.40
CA GLY A 101 -14.67 34.98 -0.88
C GLY A 101 -14.79 33.47 -0.84
N ALA A 102 -15.75 32.99 -0.04
CA ALA A 102 -16.00 31.58 0.14
C ALA A 102 -16.49 30.92 -1.16
N VAL A 103 -16.01 29.70 -1.43
CA VAL A 103 -16.43 28.84 -2.54
C VAL A 103 -17.00 27.56 -1.94
N PRO A 104 -18.20 27.11 -2.35
CA PRO A 104 -18.76 25.84 -1.90
C PRO A 104 -17.80 24.67 -2.12
N ASP A 105 -17.61 23.83 -1.08
CA ASP A 105 -16.78 22.63 -1.18
C ASP A 105 -17.67 21.37 -1.14
N PRO A 106 -17.66 20.53 -2.18
CA PRO A 106 -18.46 19.30 -2.21
C PRO A 106 -18.10 18.29 -1.09
N PHE A 107 -16.95 18.44 -0.42
CA PHE A 107 -16.59 17.63 0.74
C PHE A 107 -17.47 17.91 1.98
N ASP A 108 -18.07 19.09 2.09
CA ASP A 108 -19.04 19.37 3.16
C ASP A 108 -20.27 18.48 3.03
N MET A 109 -20.72 18.29 1.79
CA MET A 109 -21.85 17.41 1.50
C MET A 109 -21.51 15.94 1.78
N LEU A 110 -20.28 15.50 1.46
CA LEU A 110 -19.81 14.16 1.82
C LEU A 110 -19.69 13.97 3.34
N LEU A 111 -19.26 15.01 4.07
CA LEU A 111 -19.18 14.99 5.52
C LEU A 111 -20.57 14.88 6.14
N ASP A 112 -21.53 15.66 5.67
CA ASP A 112 -22.91 15.61 6.15
C ASP A 112 -23.54 14.22 5.90
N GLN A 113 -23.29 13.64 4.73
CA GLN A 113 -23.71 12.26 4.43
C GLN A 113 -23.06 11.24 5.36
N ALA A 114 -21.76 11.35 5.62
CA ALA A 114 -21.05 10.44 6.52
C ALA A 114 -21.56 10.54 7.97
N VAL A 115 -21.85 11.76 8.44
CA VAL A 115 -22.42 11.99 9.77
C VAL A 115 -23.84 11.43 9.86
N ALA A 116 -24.68 11.66 8.84
CA ALA A 116 -26.02 11.09 8.79
C ALA A 116 -26.00 9.55 8.83
N ALA A 117 -25.08 8.92 8.09
CA ALA A 117 -24.90 7.48 8.13
C ALA A 117 -24.47 6.97 9.53
N MET A 118 -23.66 7.74 10.27
CA MET A 118 -23.32 7.42 11.66
C MET A 118 -24.52 7.60 12.60
N ASP A 119 -25.34 8.63 12.39
CA ASP A 119 -26.57 8.87 13.16
C ASP A 119 -27.53 7.68 13.02
N GLU A 120 -27.63 7.07 11.84
CA GLU A 120 -28.44 5.85 11.60
C GLU A 120 -27.91 4.62 12.35
N ILE A 121 -26.59 4.42 12.41
CA ILE A 121 -25.98 3.29 13.10
C ILE A 121 -26.20 3.36 14.62
N TRP A 122 -26.10 4.57 15.19
CA TRP A 122 -26.10 4.77 16.64
C TRP A 122 -27.43 5.27 17.22
N GLY A 123 -28.41 5.59 16.38
CA GLY A 123 -29.83 5.81 16.68
C GLY A 123 -30.12 6.94 17.67
N ASP A 124 -30.87 7.97 17.25
CA ASP A 124 -31.21 9.16 18.05
C ASP A 124 -30.00 10.01 18.48
N TRP A 125 -28.83 9.85 17.85
CA TRP A 125 -27.64 10.64 18.16
C TRP A 125 -27.77 12.10 17.70
N ASP A 126 -28.56 12.33 16.67
CA ASP A 126 -28.99 13.64 16.17
C ASP A 126 -30.02 14.34 17.07
N LYS A 127 -30.70 13.58 17.95
CA LYS A 127 -31.79 14.08 18.81
C LYS A 127 -31.36 14.37 20.25
N ASP A 128 -30.25 13.78 20.69
CA ASP A 128 -29.70 13.96 22.04
C ASP A 128 -28.23 14.39 21.99
N PRO A 129 -27.94 15.70 22.13
CA PRO A 129 -26.57 16.23 22.15
C PRO A 129 -25.70 15.69 23.27
N GLU A 130 -26.30 15.17 24.35
CA GLU A 130 -25.57 14.60 25.49
C GLU A 130 -25.29 13.11 25.33
N ARG A 131 -25.84 12.46 24.29
CA ARG A 131 -25.59 11.04 24.03
C ARG A 131 -24.11 10.80 23.71
N ARG A 132 -23.57 9.74 24.32
CA ARG A 132 -22.19 9.28 24.18
C ARG A 132 -22.18 7.82 23.77
N VAL A 133 -21.21 7.44 22.96
CA VAL A 133 -20.93 6.02 22.63
C VAL A 133 -19.49 5.69 23.01
N ALA A 134 -19.22 4.47 23.44
CA ALA A 134 -17.85 4.08 23.77
C ALA A 134 -16.96 4.12 22.52
N GLU A 135 -15.74 4.63 22.67
CA GLU A 135 -14.77 4.83 21.56
C GLU A 135 -14.47 3.55 20.77
N PHE A 136 -14.29 2.42 21.45
CA PHE A 136 -13.89 1.18 20.81
C PHE A 136 -14.99 0.60 19.91
N PRO A 137 -16.25 0.43 20.38
CA PRO A 137 -17.37 0.08 19.50
C PRO A 137 -17.56 1.05 18.33
N PHE A 138 -17.33 2.35 18.54
CA PHE A 138 -17.42 3.36 17.48
C PHE A 138 -16.38 3.12 16.40
N VAL A 139 -15.08 3.06 16.76
CA VAL A 139 -13.97 2.82 15.82
C VAL A 139 -14.17 1.49 15.09
N GLN A 140 -14.57 0.45 15.81
CA GLN A 140 -14.82 -0.86 15.21
C GLN A 140 -15.98 -0.82 14.20
N GLY A 141 -17.07 -0.12 14.52
CA GLY A 141 -18.21 0.07 13.62
C GLY A 141 -17.82 0.86 12.37
N PHE A 142 -17.04 1.92 12.53
CA PHE A 142 -16.46 2.68 11.43
C PHE A 142 -15.61 1.80 10.52
N LEU A 143 -14.61 1.10 11.07
CA LEU A 143 -13.70 0.22 10.30
C LEU A 143 -14.46 -0.91 9.60
N ASN A 144 -15.45 -1.51 10.23
CA ASN A 144 -16.29 -2.53 9.59
C ASN A 144 -17.11 -1.96 8.42
N SER A 145 -17.39 -0.66 8.41
CA SER A 145 -18.13 0.01 7.35
C SER A 145 -17.24 0.43 6.18
N VAL A 146 -15.99 0.84 6.46
CA VAL A 146 -15.07 1.40 5.45
C VAL A 146 -13.91 0.49 5.07
N ALA A 147 -13.65 -0.59 5.80
CA ALA A 147 -12.54 -1.53 5.63
C ALA A 147 -12.88 -2.95 6.12
N PRO A 148 -14.07 -3.53 5.82
CA PRO A 148 -14.45 -4.86 6.33
C PRO A 148 -13.48 -5.97 5.94
N GLU A 149 -12.72 -5.81 4.85
CA GLU A 149 -11.78 -6.78 4.30
C GLU A 149 -10.42 -6.78 5.02
N GLU A 150 -10.03 -5.67 5.66
CA GLU A 150 -8.74 -5.53 6.37
C GLU A 150 -8.80 -6.05 7.83
N GLY A 151 -10.00 -6.37 8.33
CA GLY A 151 -10.23 -6.86 9.69
C GLY A 151 -10.06 -5.79 10.78
N SER A 152 -10.33 -6.15 12.04
CA SER A 152 -10.33 -5.26 13.22
C SER A 152 -8.92 -4.86 13.72
N GLN A 153 -7.89 -4.94 12.89
CA GLN A 153 -6.48 -4.79 13.34
C GLN A 153 -6.01 -3.34 13.45
N LEU A 154 -6.81 -2.36 13.01
CA LEU A 154 -6.47 -0.93 12.94
C LEU A 154 -7.02 -0.10 14.10
N THR A 155 -7.05 -0.59 15.34
CA THR A 155 -7.81 0.09 16.41
C THR A 155 -7.02 1.14 17.19
N ALA A 156 -5.79 0.85 17.63
CA ALA A 156 -5.10 1.70 18.61
C ALA A 156 -4.90 3.16 18.15
N GLY A 157 -4.37 3.39 16.95
CA GLY A 157 -4.16 4.75 16.44
C GLY A 157 -5.46 5.49 16.10
N PHE A 158 -6.56 4.78 15.85
CA PHE A 158 -7.86 5.40 15.56
C PHE A 158 -8.56 5.89 16.82
N LEU A 159 -8.33 5.25 17.97
CA LEU A 159 -8.88 5.68 19.27
C LEU A 159 -8.36 7.09 19.61
N ASP A 160 -7.04 7.28 19.54
CA ASP A 160 -6.39 8.59 19.77
C ASP A 160 -6.90 9.71 18.84
N LEU A 161 -7.43 9.35 17.67
CA LEU A 161 -7.94 10.29 16.68
C LEU A 161 -9.41 10.68 16.89
N VAL A 162 -10.21 9.81 17.50
CA VAL A 162 -11.64 10.06 17.74
C VAL A 162 -11.89 10.62 19.14
N ASP A 163 -11.21 10.09 20.16
CA ASP A 163 -11.38 10.47 21.56
C ASP A 163 -10.22 11.39 21.99
N THR A 164 -10.35 12.67 21.67
CA THR A 164 -9.25 13.64 21.90
C THR A 164 -9.16 14.13 23.36
N ASP A 165 -10.21 13.99 24.16
CA ASP A 165 -10.20 14.29 25.59
C ASP A 165 -9.93 13.05 26.47
N ASN A 166 -9.82 11.87 25.84
CA ASN A 166 -9.41 10.60 26.43
C ASN A 166 -10.32 10.20 27.62
N ASP A 167 -11.63 10.40 27.44
CA ASP A 167 -12.67 10.06 28.43
C ASP A 167 -13.32 8.68 28.17
N GLY A 168 -12.90 8.00 27.11
CA GLY A 168 -13.38 6.69 26.65
C GLY A 168 -14.70 6.78 25.87
N MET A 169 -15.17 7.99 25.55
CA MET A 169 -16.47 8.25 24.97
C MET A 169 -16.37 9.16 23.74
N VAL A 170 -17.32 9.00 22.83
CA VAL A 170 -17.40 9.76 21.58
C VAL A 170 -18.72 10.51 21.54
N ARG A 171 -18.66 11.82 21.31
CA ARG A 171 -19.81 12.68 21.02
C ARG A 171 -20.05 12.75 19.52
N ARG A 172 -21.23 13.23 19.13
CA ARG A 172 -21.54 13.47 17.73
C ARG A 172 -20.58 14.49 17.10
N GLU A 173 -20.15 15.48 17.88
CA GLU A 173 -19.16 16.47 17.46
C GLU A 173 -17.78 15.85 17.22
N ASP A 174 -17.35 14.94 18.10
CA ASP A 174 -16.09 14.19 17.94
C ASP A 174 -16.16 13.29 16.70
N ALA A 175 -17.28 12.60 16.50
CA ALA A 175 -17.52 11.79 15.31
C ALA A 175 -17.50 12.65 14.03
N ARG A 176 -18.14 13.83 14.02
CA ARG A 176 -18.06 14.76 12.87
C ARG A 176 -16.64 15.26 12.65
N ARG A 177 -15.88 15.57 13.71
CA ARG A 177 -14.48 15.98 13.61
C ARG A 177 -13.62 14.86 13.03
N PHE A 178 -13.79 13.64 13.54
CA PHE A 178 -13.13 12.44 13.09
C PHE A 178 -13.45 12.14 11.61
N LEU A 179 -14.71 12.18 11.20
CA LEU A 179 -15.12 11.93 9.81
C LEU A 179 -14.59 13.00 8.84
N ALA A 180 -14.61 14.28 9.25
CA ALA A 180 -14.02 15.35 8.45
C ALA A 180 -12.52 15.17 8.26
N MET A 181 -11.84 14.70 9.32
CA MET A 181 -10.44 14.31 9.23
C MET A 181 -10.29 13.10 8.31
N GLN A 182 -11.11 12.05 8.41
CA GLN A 182 -11.05 10.89 7.52
C GLN A 182 -11.41 11.20 6.04
N LEU A 183 -12.12 12.30 5.79
CA LEU A 183 -12.37 12.83 4.44
C LEU A 183 -11.24 13.74 3.93
N GLY A 184 -10.30 14.13 4.79
CA GLY A 184 -9.23 15.06 4.46
C GLY A 184 -9.67 16.52 4.37
N VAL A 185 -10.77 16.88 5.03
CA VAL A 185 -11.16 18.29 5.24
C VAL A 185 -10.21 18.95 6.25
N ARG A 186 -9.75 18.18 7.24
CA ARG A 186 -8.83 18.61 8.30
C ARG A 186 -7.75 17.57 8.56
N ARG A 187 -6.64 18.01 9.13
CA ARG A 187 -5.59 17.10 9.63
C ARG A 187 -5.88 16.64 11.07
N PRO A 188 -5.20 15.61 11.60
CA PRO A 188 -5.40 15.12 12.97
C PRO A 188 -5.34 16.21 14.04
N GLN A 189 -4.39 17.13 13.91
CA GLN A 189 -4.19 18.25 14.83
C GLN A 189 -5.31 19.31 14.78
N GLY A 190 -6.21 19.24 13.79
CA GLY A 190 -7.43 20.06 13.70
C GLY A 190 -7.41 21.13 12.62
N ASP A 191 -6.25 21.47 12.05
CA ASP A 191 -6.15 22.49 11.00
C ASP A 191 -6.88 22.07 9.72
N LEU A 192 -7.49 23.04 9.03
CA LEU A 192 -8.13 22.84 7.73
C LEU A 192 -7.09 22.52 6.65
N LEU A 193 -7.39 21.48 5.87
CA LEU A 193 -6.70 21.15 4.62
C LEU A 193 -7.44 21.70 3.40
N ARG A 194 -8.72 22.06 3.56
CA ARG A 194 -9.55 22.68 2.54
C ARG A 194 -10.09 23.98 3.12
N LEU A 195 -9.71 25.10 2.51
CA LEU A 195 -10.04 26.44 2.99
C LEU A 195 -11.31 26.95 2.32
N ASP A 196 -12.06 27.80 3.02
CA ASP A 196 -13.29 28.42 2.50
C ASP A 196 -13.04 29.15 1.17
N THR A 197 -11.83 29.67 0.95
CA THR A 197 -11.46 30.32 -0.31
C THR A 197 -11.48 29.38 -1.52
N GLY A 198 -11.66 28.07 -1.32
CA GLY A 198 -11.53 27.03 -2.34
C GLY A 198 -10.07 26.61 -2.60
N GLN A 199 -9.12 27.07 -1.77
CA GLN A 199 -7.74 26.57 -1.82
C GLN A 199 -7.59 25.28 -1.01
N VAL A 200 -6.79 24.35 -1.52
CA VAL A 200 -6.50 23.07 -0.87
C VAL A 200 -5.03 23.03 -0.50
N VAL A 201 -4.73 22.63 0.73
CA VAL A 201 -3.37 22.41 1.21
C VAL A 201 -2.79 21.17 0.54
N ASN A 202 -1.57 21.28 0.04
CA ASN A 202 -0.81 20.14 -0.49
C ASN A 202 -0.22 19.32 0.67
N TYR A 203 -1.09 18.65 1.41
CA TYR A 203 -0.71 17.88 2.59
C TYR A 203 0.10 16.63 2.23
N ALA A 204 -0.10 16.08 1.03
CA ALA A 204 0.77 15.03 0.48
C ALA A 204 2.23 15.48 0.41
N LEU A 205 2.48 16.73 -0.01
CA LEU A 205 3.81 17.30 -0.05
C LEU A 205 4.36 17.56 1.36
N PHE A 206 3.53 18.02 2.30
CA PHE A 206 3.92 18.16 3.70
C PHE A 206 4.40 16.82 4.28
N LEU A 207 3.56 15.77 4.20
CA LEU A 207 3.88 14.43 4.67
C LEU A 207 5.09 13.80 3.98
N GLY A 208 5.33 14.15 2.71
CA GLY A 208 6.48 13.65 1.96
C GLY A 208 7.80 14.34 2.32
N ASN A 209 7.74 15.53 2.94
CA ASN A 209 8.91 16.26 3.41
C ASN A 209 9.17 16.06 4.91
N ASP A 210 8.14 15.86 5.73
CA ASP A 210 8.27 15.44 7.13
C ASP A 210 8.68 13.95 7.20
N ALA A 211 9.98 13.69 7.11
CA ALA A 211 10.52 12.34 6.97
C ALA A 211 10.56 11.61 8.32
N ASN A 212 10.80 12.34 9.40
CA ASN A 212 10.87 11.82 10.75
C ASN A 212 9.49 11.72 11.45
N LYS A 213 8.44 12.33 10.86
CA LYS A 213 7.05 12.35 11.32
C LYS A 213 6.84 13.10 12.64
N ASP A 214 7.60 14.17 12.85
CA ASP A 214 7.49 15.03 14.04
C ASP A 214 6.54 16.22 13.86
N ASP A 215 5.81 16.25 12.74
CA ASP A 215 4.84 17.29 12.39
C ASP A 215 5.47 18.66 12.10
N ARG A 216 6.75 18.65 11.75
CA ARG A 216 7.50 19.80 11.23
C ARG A 216 8.34 19.35 10.04
N ILE A 217 8.92 20.32 9.34
CA ILE A 217 9.87 20.03 8.28
C ILE A 217 11.16 20.77 8.61
N ASP A 218 12.17 20.05 9.05
CA ASP A 218 13.48 20.65 9.27
C ASP A 218 14.18 20.99 7.95
N ARG A 219 15.26 21.77 8.04
CA ARG A 219 15.98 22.21 6.85
C ARG A 219 16.62 21.06 6.07
N GLU A 220 17.10 20.02 6.74
CA GLU A 220 17.72 18.87 6.09
C GLU A 220 16.66 18.08 5.32
N GLU A 221 15.54 17.79 5.97
CA GLU A 221 14.35 17.18 5.39
C GLU A 221 13.85 17.93 4.16
N PHE A 222 13.65 19.25 4.28
CA PHE A 222 13.19 20.09 3.17
C PHE A 222 14.18 20.00 1.99
N LEU A 223 15.48 20.17 2.21
CA LEU A 223 16.46 20.09 1.13
C LEU A 223 16.54 18.68 0.51
N ALA A 224 16.37 17.63 1.31
CA ALA A 224 16.42 16.24 0.87
C ALA A 224 15.18 15.82 0.07
N HIS A 225 14.00 16.37 0.36
CA HIS A 225 12.72 15.90 -0.20
C HIS A 225 11.98 16.93 -1.07
N TRP A 226 12.32 18.22 -1.02
CA TRP A 226 11.66 19.24 -1.84
C TRP A 226 11.87 18.99 -3.34
N HIS A 227 10.82 19.18 -4.12
CA HIS A 227 10.81 18.85 -5.55
C HIS A 227 11.69 19.81 -6.39
N ASP A 228 11.75 21.11 -6.04
CA ASP A 228 12.62 22.09 -6.69
C ASP A 228 13.95 22.23 -5.93
N LYS A 229 14.88 21.30 -6.18
CA LYS A 229 16.20 21.28 -5.52
C LYS A 229 17.01 22.56 -5.71
N ALA A 230 16.83 23.27 -6.83
CA ALA A 230 17.62 24.45 -7.13
C ALA A 230 17.22 25.64 -6.25
N ARG A 231 15.93 25.79 -5.96
CA ARG A 231 15.39 26.89 -5.14
C ARG A 231 15.10 26.52 -3.69
N ALA A 232 15.29 25.24 -3.32
CA ALA A 232 14.94 24.75 -1.99
C ALA A 232 15.57 25.58 -0.85
N PRO A 233 16.87 25.97 -0.87
CA PRO A 233 17.45 26.78 0.21
C PRO A 233 16.75 28.14 0.38
N GLU A 234 16.58 28.88 -0.72
CA GLU A 234 15.92 30.19 -0.68
C GLU A 234 14.44 30.11 -0.32
N THR A 235 13.78 29.02 -0.72
CA THR A 235 12.37 28.78 -0.40
C THR A 235 12.21 28.51 1.09
N PHE A 236 13.05 27.64 1.65
CA PHE A 236 13.06 27.36 3.09
C PHE A 236 13.34 28.63 3.89
N ASP A 237 14.42 29.36 3.54
CA ASP A 237 14.83 30.55 4.28
C ASP A 237 13.77 31.67 4.20
N LYS A 238 12.90 31.69 3.20
CA LYS A 238 11.74 32.61 3.11
C LYS A 238 10.53 32.12 3.90
N ALA A 239 10.31 30.80 3.92
CA ALA A 239 9.15 30.20 4.57
C ALA A 239 9.31 30.11 6.10
N ASP A 240 10.53 29.92 6.60
CA ASP A 240 10.88 29.93 8.02
C ASP A 240 10.81 31.37 8.53
N LEU A 241 9.65 31.79 9.06
CA LEU A 241 9.41 33.17 9.45
C LEU A 241 10.03 33.49 10.80
N ASP A 242 10.01 32.52 11.73
CA ASP A 242 10.55 32.69 13.08
C ASP A 242 12.06 32.37 13.18
N LYS A 243 12.67 31.85 12.10
CA LYS A 243 14.09 31.51 11.98
C LYS A 243 14.52 30.42 12.95
N ASN A 244 13.61 29.51 13.30
CA ASN A 244 13.90 28.41 14.23
C ASN A 244 14.60 27.22 13.56
N GLY A 245 14.76 27.22 12.22
CA GLY A 245 15.39 26.14 11.47
C GLY A 245 14.47 24.97 11.11
N SER A 246 13.16 25.13 11.29
CA SER A 246 12.11 24.19 10.90
C SER A 246 10.87 24.94 10.41
N LEU A 247 10.13 24.37 9.47
CA LEU A 247 8.83 24.90 9.06
C LEU A 247 7.74 24.23 9.89
N SER A 248 6.94 25.05 10.57
CA SER A 248 5.63 24.63 11.07
C SER A 248 4.66 24.34 9.91
N PHE A 249 3.57 23.63 10.20
CA PHE A 249 2.51 23.40 9.21
C PHE A 249 1.98 24.72 8.60
N ALA A 250 1.79 25.76 9.42
CA ALA A 250 1.32 27.07 8.95
C ALA A 250 2.36 27.77 8.06
N GLU A 251 3.64 27.73 8.43
CA GLU A 251 4.73 28.28 7.61
C GLU A 251 4.83 27.56 6.26
N PHE A 252 4.79 26.23 6.27
CA PHE A 252 4.74 25.43 5.05
C PHE A 252 3.55 25.82 4.17
N ARG A 253 2.35 25.87 4.74
CA ARG A 253 1.10 26.12 4.02
C ARG A 253 1.11 27.51 3.36
N ASP A 254 1.45 28.53 4.13
CA ASP A 254 1.22 29.93 3.75
C ASP A 254 2.42 30.58 3.06
N ASN A 255 3.63 30.06 3.28
CA ASN A 255 4.87 30.73 2.85
C ASN A 255 5.72 29.89 1.88
N THR A 256 5.29 28.69 1.52
CA THR A 256 5.90 27.95 0.42
C THR A 256 5.10 28.13 -0.87
N THR A 257 5.78 28.13 -2.01
CA THR A 257 5.15 28.28 -3.33
C THR A 257 4.22 27.13 -3.73
N SER A 258 4.20 26.04 -2.95
CA SER A 258 3.49 24.80 -3.28
C SER A 258 2.66 24.25 -2.12
N GLY A 259 2.61 24.96 -0.98
CA GLY A 259 1.86 24.55 0.21
C GLY A 259 0.35 24.69 0.05
N LEU A 260 -0.10 25.72 -0.71
CA LEU A 260 -1.50 25.95 -1.07
C LEU A 260 -1.70 25.88 -2.58
N VAL A 261 -2.76 25.20 -2.99
CA VAL A 261 -3.15 25.08 -4.40
C VAL A 261 -4.57 25.61 -4.60
N ASP A 262 -4.72 26.54 -5.53
CA ASP A 262 -6.02 27.09 -5.92
C ASP A 262 -6.69 26.17 -6.94
N VAL A 263 -7.46 25.20 -6.45
CA VAL A 263 -8.13 24.21 -7.31
C VAL A 263 -9.21 24.84 -8.18
N VAL A 264 -9.84 25.93 -7.71
CA VAL A 264 -10.84 26.69 -8.46
C VAL A 264 -10.21 27.41 -9.65
N ASP A 265 -9.05 28.06 -9.44
CA ASP A 265 -8.35 28.70 -10.56
C ASP A 265 -7.71 27.68 -11.51
N ASN A 266 -7.32 26.51 -11.02
CA ASN A 266 -6.90 25.40 -11.88
C ASN A 266 -8.04 24.95 -12.79
N PHE A 267 -9.25 24.75 -12.27
CA PHE A 267 -10.44 24.43 -13.08
C PHE A 267 -10.68 25.47 -14.17
N ARG A 268 -10.66 26.77 -13.83
CA ARG A 268 -10.81 27.86 -14.81
C ARG A 268 -9.73 27.92 -15.89
N LYS A 269 -8.54 27.38 -15.62
CA LYS A 269 -7.46 27.27 -16.61
C LYS A 269 -7.61 26.03 -17.50
N LEU A 270 -8.23 24.98 -16.99
CA LEU A 270 -8.56 23.77 -17.76
C LEU A 270 -9.69 24.05 -18.74
N ASP A 271 -10.74 24.75 -18.32
CA ASP A 271 -11.84 25.17 -19.18
C ASP A 271 -11.39 26.27 -20.15
N THR A 272 -10.90 25.82 -21.31
CA THR A 272 -10.42 26.66 -22.42
C THR A 272 -11.54 26.96 -23.42
N SER A 273 -12.62 26.19 -23.38
CA SER A 273 -13.83 26.39 -24.18
C SER A 273 -14.72 27.52 -23.63
N PHE A 274 -14.56 27.81 -22.33
CA PHE A 274 -15.36 28.74 -21.54
C PHE A 274 -16.84 28.36 -21.44
N ASP A 275 -17.14 27.06 -21.39
CA ASP A 275 -18.51 26.56 -21.25
C ASP A 275 -18.92 26.32 -19.78
N GLY A 276 -17.98 26.43 -18.84
CA GLY A 276 -18.22 26.21 -17.42
C GLY A 276 -17.95 24.78 -16.98
N PHE A 277 -17.46 23.93 -17.88
CA PHE A 277 -17.14 22.54 -17.63
C PHE A 277 -15.72 22.22 -18.11
N VAL A 278 -15.20 21.08 -17.65
CA VAL A 278 -13.92 20.54 -18.13
C VAL A 278 -14.20 19.24 -18.88
N SER A 279 -13.93 19.26 -20.19
CA SER A 279 -13.99 18.05 -21.03
C SER A 279 -12.78 17.12 -20.80
N PRO A 280 -12.85 15.84 -21.21
CA PRO A 280 -11.70 14.93 -21.19
C PRO A 280 -10.48 15.49 -21.94
N GLU A 281 -10.70 16.13 -23.09
CA GLU A 281 -9.67 16.73 -23.92
C GLU A 281 -8.97 17.91 -23.21
N GLU A 282 -9.75 18.75 -22.55
CA GLU A 282 -9.24 19.86 -21.75
C GLU A 282 -8.45 19.38 -20.54
N LEU A 283 -8.97 18.40 -19.81
CA LEU A 283 -8.28 17.80 -18.68
C LEU A 283 -6.93 17.21 -19.12
N LYS A 284 -6.93 16.42 -20.20
CA LYS A 284 -5.72 15.80 -20.76
C LYS A 284 -4.68 16.84 -21.18
N LYS A 285 -5.11 17.91 -21.85
CA LYS A 285 -4.21 18.94 -22.38
C LYS A 285 -3.66 19.87 -21.30
N GLY A 286 -4.50 20.24 -20.33
CA GLY A 286 -4.15 21.20 -19.27
C GLY A 286 -3.48 20.57 -18.04
N THR A 287 -3.55 19.23 -17.90
CA THR A 287 -2.93 18.51 -16.78
C THR A 287 -1.43 18.25 -17.03
N PRO A 288 -0.55 18.48 -16.03
CA PRO A 288 0.87 18.13 -16.13
C PRO A 288 1.09 16.63 -16.42
N PRO A 289 2.12 16.23 -17.19
CA PRO A 289 2.35 14.83 -17.58
C PRO A 289 2.34 13.81 -16.43
N TRP A 290 2.83 14.20 -15.25
CA TRP A 290 2.89 13.34 -14.07
C TRP A 290 1.52 13.12 -13.39
N GLN A 291 0.49 13.88 -13.74
CA GLN A 291 -0.91 13.71 -13.30
C GLN A 291 -1.84 13.22 -14.42
N GLN A 292 -1.41 13.25 -15.69
CA GLN A 292 -2.31 12.94 -16.83
C GLN A 292 -2.95 11.57 -16.74
N PHE A 293 -2.21 10.56 -16.25
CA PHE A 293 -2.72 9.21 -16.10
C PHE A 293 -3.90 9.13 -15.12
N LEU A 294 -3.88 9.93 -14.04
CA LEU A 294 -5.00 10.02 -13.11
C LEU A 294 -6.21 10.60 -13.83
N GLY A 295 -6.03 11.75 -14.50
CA GLY A 295 -7.12 12.41 -15.21
C GLY A 295 -7.82 11.50 -16.21
N GLU A 296 -7.08 10.76 -17.05
CA GLU A 296 -7.68 9.88 -18.06
C GLU A 296 -8.47 8.71 -17.47
N GLN A 297 -7.99 8.10 -16.38
CA GLN A 297 -8.65 6.92 -15.80
C GLN A 297 -9.78 7.25 -14.84
N VAL A 298 -9.64 8.35 -14.10
CA VAL A 298 -10.59 8.71 -13.05
C VAL A 298 -11.70 9.62 -13.55
N PHE A 299 -11.51 10.35 -14.65
CA PHE A 299 -12.50 11.32 -15.16
C PHE A 299 -13.93 10.76 -15.23
N PRO A 300 -14.20 9.61 -15.89
CA PRO A 300 -15.57 9.10 -16.01
C PRO A 300 -16.20 8.69 -14.67
N ARG A 301 -15.44 8.70 -13.57
CA ARG A 301 -15.87 8.28 -12.24
C ARG A 301 -16.32 9.44 -11.36
N PHE A 302 -15.99 10.65 -11.79
CA PHE A 302 -16.30 11.90 -11.12
C PHE A 302 -17.29 12.75 -11.90
N ASP A 303 -17.60 12.41 -13.16
CA ASP A 303 -18.80 12.85 -13.85
C ASP A 303 -20.02 12.15 -13.21
N LEU A 304 -20.69 12.85 -12.29
CA LEU A 304 -21.76 12.33 -11.45
C LEU A 304 -23.12 12.38 -12.13
N ASP A 305 -23.30 13.29 -13.07
CA ASP A 305 -24.53 13.47 -13.83
C ASP A 305 -24.49 12.82 -15.23
N ASP A 306 -23.36 12.19 -15.59
CA ASP A 306 -23.14 11.44 -16.83
C ASP A 306 -23.30 12.33 -18.08
N ASN A 307 -22.88 13.59 -17.97
CA ASN A 307 -22.99 14.59 -19.04
C ASN A 307 -21.75 14.61 -19.99
N GLY A 308 -20.71 13.85 -19.64
CA GLY A 308 -19.45 13.73 -20.39
C GLY A 308 -18.41 14.80 -20.05
N GLN A 309 -18.67 15.68 -19.09
CA GLN A 309 -17.83 16.80 -18.67
C GLN A 309 -17.81 16.90 -17.13
N LEU A 310 -16.80 17.56 -16.56
CA LEU A 310 -16.76 17.83 -15.12
C LEU A 310 -17.19 19.27 -14.83
N SER A 311 -18.19 19.43 -13.96
CA SER A 311 -18.44 20.69 -13.27
C SER A 311 -17.32 21.02 -12.26
N LEU A 312 -17.31 22.25 -11.72
CA LEU A 312 -16.34 22.64 -10.69
C LEU A 312 -16.42 21.73 -9.45
N SER A 313 -17.63 21.42 -8.98
CA SER A 313 -17.84 20.55 -7.83
C SER A 313 -17.36 19.12 -8.09
N GLU A 314 -17.60 18.58 -9.28
CA GLU A 314 -17.11 17.25 -9.65
C GLU A 314 -15.58 17.22 -9.75
N TYR A 315 -14.99 18.25 -10.36
CA TYR A 315 -13.55 18.39 -10.43
C TYR A 315 -12.91 18.47 -9.03
N GLN A 316 -13.50 19.23 -8.10
CA GLN A 316 -13.02 19.34 -6.71
C GLN A 316 -13.02 18.01 -5.94
N LEU A 317 -13.90 17.07 -6.31
CA LEU A 317 -13.97 15.71 -5.75
C LEU A 317 -12.91 14.76 -6.31
N THR A 318 -12.31 15.08 -7.45
CA THR A 318 -11.34 14.19 -8.09
C THR A 318 -10.11 13.95 -7.22
N MET A 319 -9.48 12.79 -7.41
CA MET A 319 -8.16 12.49 -6.84
C MET A 319 -7.10 13.53 -7.25
N GLN A 320 -7.26 14.20 -8.39
CA GLN A 320 -6.32 15.21 -8.87
C GLN A 320 -6.44 16.55 -8.11
N ALA A 321 -7.67 16.96 -7.78
CA ALA A 321 -7.91 18.19 -7.02
C ALA A 321 -7.73 18.01 -5.51
N ASN A 322 -7.78 16.77 -5.01
CA ASN A 322 -7.59 16.48 -3.60
C ASN A 322 -6.13 16.19 -3.26
N MET A 323 -5.37 17.15 -2.73
CA MET A 323 -3.90 17.01 -2.53
C MET A 323 -3.49 16.48 -1.14
N ILE A 324 -4.37 15.74 -0.47
CA ILE A 324 -4.11 15.22 0.88
C ILE A 324 -3.21 13.99 0.93
N GLN A 325 -3.14 13.23 -0.17
CA GLN A 325 -2.25 12.07 -0.33
C GLN A 325 -1.67 12.05 -1.74
N ALA A 326 -0.59 11.28 -1.92
CA ALA A 326 0.07 11.12 -3.21
C ALA A 326 -0.69 10.15 -4.12
N TRP A 327 -1.93 10.51 -4.48
CA TRP A 327 -2.83 9.71 -5.32
C TRP A 327 -2.22 9.28 -6.66
N GLN A 328 -1.28 10.08 -7.15
CA GLN A 328 -0.53 9.86 -8.39
C GLN A 328 0.51 8.74 -8.31
N MET A 329 0.66 8.06 -7.17
CA MET A 329 1.55 6.91 -7.05
C MET A 329 0.75 5.62 -7.24
N PRO A 330 0.96 4.89 -8.35
CA PRO A 330 0.33 3.59 -8.58
C PRO A 330 0.56 2.65 -7.41
N ARG A 331 -0.47 1.89 -7.07
CA ARG A 331 -0.38 0.86 -6.02
C ARG A 331 0.21 -0.42 -6.58
N SER A 332 0.85 -1.17 -5.68
CA SER A 332 1.49 -2.43 -6.03
C SER A 332 0.55 -3.57 -5.72
N ASP A 333 0.31 -4.41 -6.72
CA ASP A 333 -0.18 -5.78 -6.54
C ASP A 333 0.86 -6.53 -5.67
N ALA A 334 0.51 -6.74 -4.41
CA ALA A 334 1.40 -7.28 -3.39
C ALA A 334 1.22 -8.80 -3.28
N ASN A 335 -0.01 -9.26 -3.43
CA ASN A 335 -0.40 -10.66 -3.29
C ASN A 335 -0.31 -11.46 -4.61
N ARG A 336 -0.08 -10.79 -5.74
CA ARG A 336 0.14 -11.33 -7.10
C ARG A 336 -1.09 -11.94 -7.74
N ASP A 337 -2.27 -11.43 -7.42
CA ASP A 337 -3.52 -11.85 -8.05
C ASP A 337 -3.89 -11.07 -9.31
N GLU A 338 -3.00 -10.20 -9.78
CA GLU A 338 -3.20 -9.33 -10.95
C GLU A 338 -4.35 -8.33 -10.74
N ARG A 339 -4.70 -8.02 -9.49
CA ARG A 339 -5.69 -7.03 -9.08
C ARG A 339 -5.14 -6.17 -7.94
N ILE A 340 -5.87 -5.12 -7.59
CA ILE A 340 -5.62 -4.31 -6.40
C ILE A 340 -6.82 -4.42 -5.49
N SER A 341 -6.65 -5.09 -4.36
CA SER A 341 -7.61 -5.07 -3.26
C SER A 341 -7.63 -3.74 -2.52
N PHE A 342 -8.66 -3.49 -1.71
CA PHE A 342 -8.68 -2.31 -0.83
C PHE A 342 -7.45 -2.25 0.09
N GLY A 343 -6.99 -3.40 0.58
CA GLY A 343 -5.77 -3.54 1.40
C GLY A 343 -4.46 -3.23 0.67
N GLU A 344 -4.44 -3.32 -0.66
CA GLU A 344 -3.29 -2.91 -1.48
C GLU A 344 -3.41 -1.44 -1.92
N PHE A 345 -4.64 -0.93 -1.96
CA PHE A 345 -4.98 0.45 -2.24
C PHE A 345 -4.69 1.41 -1.06
N VAL A 346 -3.51 1.30 -0.46
CA VAL A 346 -3.09 2.05 0.75
C VAL A 346 -2.03 3.08 0.39
N PHE A 347 -2.27 4.36 0.66
CA PHE A 347 -1.28 5.45 0.49
C PHE A 347 -0.68 5.90 1.82
N ASN A 348 -1.50 5.88 2.87
CA ASN A 348 -1.12 6.00 4.27
C ASN A 348 -1.98 5.00 5.06
N LYS A 349 -1.38 4.28 6.01
CA LYS A 349 -2.05 3.19 6.74
C LYS A 349 -3.10 3.70 7.73
N ASP A 350 -2.89 4.88 8.30
CA ASP A 350 -3.60 5.32 9.51
C ASP A 350 -4.47 6.56 9.27
N LEU A 351 -4.35 7.21 8.11
CA LEU A 351 -5.06 8.44 7.78
C LEU A 351 -5.94 8.30 6.53
N PHE A 352 -7.06 9.02 6.55
CA PHE A 352 -7.91 9.25 5.38
C PHE A 352 -8.55 7.98 4.79
N VAL A 353 -8.93 7.02 5.64
CA VAL A 353 -9.50 5.74 5.19
C VAL A 353 -10.88 5.92 4.55
N LEU A 354 -11.68 6.87 5.02
CA LEU A 354 -13.01 7.12 4.45
C LEU A 354 -12.93 7.65 3.01
N ILE A 355 -12.11 8.67 2.74
CA ILE A 355 -11.92 9.15 1.36
C ILE A 355 -11.22 8.12 0.46
N ARG A 356 -10.30 7.31 1.02
CA ARG A 356 -9.71 6.16 0.32
C ARG A 356 -10.78 5.15 -0.12
N ARG A 357 -11.73 4.80 0.77
CA ARG A 357 -12.88 3.94 0.44
C ARG A 357 -13.79 4.57 -0.61
N TYR A 358 -14.06 5.87 -0.48
CA TYR A 358 -14.84 6.60 -1.47
C TYR A 358 -14.20 6.47 -2.86
N TYR A 359 -12.90 6.76 -3.00
CA TYR A 359 -12.20 6.61 -4.27
C TYR A 359 -12.13 5.18 -4.78
N PHE A 360 -11.81 4.21 -3.93
CA PHE A 360 -11.78 2.80 -4.32
C PHE A 360 -13.12 2.36 -4.92
N SER A 361 -14.23 2.72 -4.26
CA SER A 361 -15.58 2.36 -4.69
C SER A 361 -16.02 3.07 -5.98
N ARG A 362 -15.44 4.25 -6.28
CA ARG A 362 -15.67 4.95 -7.57
C ARG A 362 -14.90 4.30 -8.72
N LEU A 363 -13.73 3.74 -8.44
CA LEU A 363 -12.87 3.10 -9.42
C LEU A 363 -13.36 1.67 -9.75
N ASP A 364 -13.82 0.93 -8.75
CA ASP A 364 -14.39 -0.43 -8.88
C ASP A 364 -15.72 -0.39 -9.65
N ARG A 365 -15.67 -0.60 -10.97
CA ARG A 365 -16.81 -0.42 -11.88
C ARG A 365 -17.77 -1.59 -11.80
N ASP A 366 -17.23 -2.80 -11.71
CA ASP A 366 -18.02 -4.02 -11.69
C ASP A 366 -18.48 -4.39 -10.27
N GLY A 367 -17.99 -3.68 -9.25
CA GLY A 367 -18.40 -3.85 -7.85
C GLY A 367 -17.92 -5.16 -7.26
N ASN A 368 -16.83 -5.73 -7.81
CA ASN A 368 -16.31 -7.02 -7.37
C ASN A 368 -15.40 -6.91 -6.13
N GLY A 369 -15.11 -5.69 -5.66
CA GLY A 369 -14.26 -5.41 -4.51
C GLY A 369 -12.76 -5.35 -4.82
N MET A 370 -12.37 -5.33 -6.09
CA MET A 370 -10.99 -5.37 -6.57
C MET A 370 -10.82 -4.50 -7.82
N LEU A 371 -9.71 -3.76 -7.94
CA LEU A 371 -9.43 -2.96 -9.12
C LEU A 371 -8.62 -3.76 -10.15
N SER A 372 -9.13 -3.81 -11.38
CA SER A 372 -8.40 -4.29 -12.55
C SER A 372 -7.60 -3.17 -13.21
N VAL A 373 -6.69 -3.52 -14.14
CA VAL A 373 -5.88 -2.54 -14.88
C VAL A 373 -6.69 -1.55 -15.72
N ASP A 374 -7.92 -1.93 -16.09
CA ASP A 374 -8.86 -1.08 -16.83
C ASP A 374 -9.57 -0.08 -15.91
N GLU A 375 -9.57 -0.33 -14.59
CA GLU A 375 -10.21 0.50 -13.57
C GLU A 375 -9.21 1.42 -12.87
N TYR A 376 -7.98 0.94 -12.69
CA TYR A 376 -6.91 1.68 -12.02
C TYR A 376 -5.55 1.31 -12.59
N ALA A 377 -4.70 2.30 -12.88
CA ALA A 377 -3.34 2.07 -13.35
C ALA A 377 -2.48 1.47 -12.24
N PHE A 378 -2.04 0.24 -12.47
CA PHE A 378 -0.94 -0.39 -11.75
C PHE A 378 -0.19 -1.31 -12.70
N GLN A 379 0.94 -1.84 -12.23
CA GLN A 379 1.66 -2.90 -12.91
C GLN A 379 1.28 -4.24 -12.26
N PRO A 380 0.46 -5.09 -12.92
CA PRO A 380 0.14 -6.41 -12.40
C PRO A 380 1.41 -7.22 -12.20
N LYS A 381 1.51 -7.89 -11.06
CA LYS A 381 2.64 -8.78 -10.80
C LYS A 381 2.17 -10.20 -11.08
N PRO A 382 2.77 -10.89 -12.04
CA PRO A 382 2.37 -12.26 -12.33
C PRO A 382 2.62 -13.18 -11.13
N PRO A 383 1.86 -14.28 -11.05
CA PRO A 383 2.11 -15.34 -10.09
C PRO A 383 3.56 -15.82 -10.07
N ASP A 384 4.00 -16.35 -8.93
CA ASP A 384 5.19 -17.16 -8.90
C ASP A 384 4.97 -18.46 -9.70
N ALA A 385 6.05 -18.99 -10.25
CA ALA A 385 6.01 -20.17 -11.10
C ALA A 385 7.16 -21.13 -10.78
N LEU A 386 6.93 -22.41 -11.06
CA LEU A 386 7.96 -23.44 -10.93
C LEU A 386 8.64 -23.67 -12.28
N TYR A 387 9.97 -23.78 -12.24
CA TYR A 387 10.79 -23.96 -13.42
C TYR A 387 11.79 -25.10 -13.24
N LEU A 388 11.98 -25.89 -14.29
CA LEU A 388 13.13 -26.76 -14.44
C LEU A 388 14.21 -26.06 -15.27
N VAL A 389 15.41 -25.94 -14.70
CA VAL A 389 16.58 -25.35 -15.35
C VAL A 389 17.69 -26.38 -15.53
N THR A 390 18.39 -26.35 -16.65
CA THR A 390 19.60 -27.18 -16.84
C THR A 390 20.77 -26.68 -15.98
N PRO A 391 21.69 -27.53 -15.49
CA PRO A 391 22.86 -27.13 -14.70
C PRO A 391 23.87 -26.24 -15.42
N ASP A 392 23.71 -26.01 -16.72
CA ASP A 392 24.46 -25.03 -17.51
C ASP A 392 23.69 -23.72 -17.75
N GLY A 393 22.44 -23.65 -17.25
CA GLY A 393 21.50 -22.55 -17.40
C GLY A 393 21.00 -22.29 -18.82
N SER A 394 21.33 -23.15 -19.78
CA SER A 394 20.99 -22.98 -21.20
C SER A 394 19.49 -23.12 -21.51
N ARG A 395 18.73 -23.83 -20.65
CA ARG A 395 17.30 -24.09 -20.87
C ARG A 395 16.50 -23.96 -19.57
N TRP A 396 15.43 -23.17 -19.66
CA TRP A 396 14.42 -22.98 -18.61
C TRP A 396 13.07 -23.44 -19.12
N THR A 397 12.39 -24.30 -18.37
CA THR A 397 11.05 -24.82 -18.72
C THR A 397 10.10 -24.51 -17.57
N LYS A 398 9.10 -23.64 -17.81
CA LYS A 398 8.00 -23.40 -16.85
C LYS A 398 7.14 -24.66 -16.78
N ILE A 399 6.95 -25.22 -15.60
CA ILE A 399 6.16 -26.44 -15.39
C ILE A 399 4.84 -26.17 -14.67
N HIS A 400 4.76 -25.09 -13.88
CA HIS A 400 3.56 -24.74 -13.13
C HIS A 400 3.46 -23.23 -12.90
N GLU A 401 2.24 -22.72 -12.99
CA GLU A 401 1.81 -21.37 -12.63
C GLU A 401 0.32 -21.45 -12.28
N SER A 402 -0.13 -20.66 -11.32
CA SER A 402 -1.53 -20.68 -10.87
C SER A 402 -2.01 -19.29 -10.49
N LYS A 403 -3.11 -18.85 -11.08
CA LYS A 403 -3.80 -17.61 -10.65
C LYS A 403 -4.58 -17.81 -9.35
N GLU A 404 -5.05 -19.03 -9.08
CA GLU A 404 -5.76 -19.34 -7.84
C GLU A 404 -4.80 -19.38 -6.63
N PHE A 405 -3.56 -19.83 -6.86
CA PHE A 405 -2.51 -19.93 -5.86
C PHE A 405 -1.27 -19.16 -6.35
N PRO A 406 -1.32 -17.82 -6.39
CA PRO A 406 -0.29 -17.01 -7.03
C PRO A 406 1.05 -17.03 -6.27
N ASN A 407 1.03 -17.48 -5.02
CA ASN A 407 2.21 -17.70 -4.21
C ASN A 407 2.40 -19.21 -4.04
N CYS A 408 3.48 -19.74 -4.62
CA CYS A 408 3.90 -21.14 -4.45
C CYS A 408 5.34 -21.24 -3.94
N GLY A 409 5.71 -22.31 -3.24
CA GLY A 409 7.00 -22.41 -2.56
C GLY A 409 7.50 -23.85 -2.35
N SER A 410 8.73 -23.89 -1.82
CA SER A 410 9.47 -25.09 -1.37
C SER A 410 9.27 -26.34 -2.25
N PRO A 411 9.59 -26.26 -3.55
CA PRO A 411 9.37 -27.37 -4.45
C PRO A 411 10.37 -28.51 -4.20
N ALA A 412 9.89 -29.75 -4.24
CA ALA A 412 10.68 -30.97 -4.02
C ALA A 412 10.35 -32.03 -5.07
N VAL A 413 11.38 -32.54 -5.75
CA VAL A 413 11.25 -33.62 -6.74
C VAL A 413 11.13 -34.98 -6.05
N SER A 414 10.28 -35.86 -6.56
CA SER A 414 10.16 -37.25 -6.08
C SER A 414 11.41 -38.08 -6.42
N PRO A 415 11.69 -39.15 -5.67
CA PRO A 415 12.88 -39.99 -5.90
C PRO A 415 12.96 -40.62 -7.30
N ASP A 416 11.81 -40.82 -7.95
CA ASP A 416 11.71 -41.34 -9.32
C ASP A 416 11.67 -40.24 -10.40
N GLY A 417 11.70 -38.95 -10.02
CA GLY A 417 11.67 -37.81 -10.92
C GLY A 417 10.35 -37.57 -11.65
N ARG A 418 9.29 -38.34 -11.34
CA ARG A 418 8.00 -38.24 -12.04
C ARG A 418 7.06 -37.21 -11.44
N TRP A 419 7.26 -36.86 -10.18
CA TRP A 419 6.38 -35.99 -9.43
C TRP A 419 7.15 -34.88 -8.73
N ILE A 420 6.47 -33.78 -8.51
CA ILE A 420 6.97 -32.60 -7.82
C ILE A 420 5.94 -32.26 -6.76
N ALA A 421 6.37 -32.22 -5.50
CA ALA A 421 5.57 -31.68 -4.42
C ALA A 421 5.94 -30.21 -4.22
N PHE A 422 4.97 -29.36 -3.92
CA PHE A 422 5.19 -27.97 -3.60
C PHE A 422 4.05 -27.46 -2.73
N ASP A 423 4.24 -26.31 -2.11
CA ASP A 423 3.17 -25.66 -1.36
C ASP A 423 2.69 -24.37 -2.04
N GLY A 424 1.46 -23.96 -1.76
CA GLY A 424 0.92 -22.71 -2.28
C GLY A 424 -0.33 -22.24 -1.54
N TYR A 425 -0.55 -20.94 -1.54
CA TYR A 425 -1.67 -20.29 -0.86
C TYR A 425 -2.32 -19.22 -1.75
N LYS A 426 -3.60 -18.95 -1.47
CA LYS A 426 -4.38 -17.95 -2.21
C LYS A 426 -3.91 -16.54 -1.87
N ALA A 427 -4.18 -15.60 -2.76
CA ALA A 427 -3.80 -14.20 -2.57
C ALA A 427 -4.46 -13.56 -1.33
N SER A 428 -5.68 -13.98 -1.00
CA SER A 428 -6.44 -13.56 0.18
C SER A 428 -6.03 -14.29 1.47
N GLU A 429 -5.06 -15.19 1.40
CA GLU A 429 -4.65 -16.05 2.51
C GLU A 429 -3.20 -15.78 2.91
N SER A 430 -2.84 -16.24 4.11
CA SER A 430 -1.45 -16.25 4.56
C SER A 430 -0.85 -17.65 4.42
N LEU A 431 0.47 -17.76 4.62
CA LEU A 431 1.20 -19.02 4.64
C LEU A 431 0.59 -20.07 5.60
N SER A 432 -0.16 -19.64 6.63
CA SER A 432 -0.86 -20.53 7.55
C SER A 432 -1.96 -21.38 6.91
N ARG A 433 -2.47 -20.96 5.75
CA ARG A 433 -3.44 -21.69 4.94
C ARG A 433 -2.82 -22.36 3.72
N SER A 434 -1.48 -22.44 3.65
CA SER A 434 -0.79 -23.09 2.55
C SER A 434 -1.23 -24.54 2.39
N ARG A 435 -1.33 -24.96 1.14
CA ARG A 435 -1.79 -26.28 0.72
C ARG A 435 -0.65 -26.99 0.02
N LEU A 436 -0.55 -28.30 0.28
CA LEU A 436 0.38 -29.17 -0.43
C LEU A 436 -0.24 -29.63 -1.73
N PHE A 437 0.53 -29.46 -2.80
CA PHE A 437 0.21 -29.96 -4.11
C PHE A 437 1.24 -30.96 -4.57
N VAL A 438 0.81 -31.89 -5.42
CA VAL A 438 1.70 -32.73 -6.21
C VAL A 438 1.36 -32.52 -7.68
N ILE A 439 2.37 -32.29 -8.52
CA ILE A 439 2.26 -32.15 -9.96
C ILE A 439 3.21 -33.11 -10.67
N SER A 440 2.81 -33.66 -11.82
CA SER A 440 3.72 -34.44 -12.67
C SER A 440 4.85 -33.56 -13.19
N SER A 441 6.03 -34.14 -13.43
CA SER A 441 7.20 -33.38 -13.88
C SER A 441 7.06 -32.75 -15.28
N ASP A 442 6.07 -33.18 -16.06
CA ASP A 442 5.65 -32.56 -17.33
C ASP A 442 4.54 -31.49 -17.16
N GLY A 443 4.09 -31.24 -15.94
CA GLY A 443 3.09 -30.24 -15.59
C GLY A 443 1.63 -30.61 -15.91
N GLN A 444 1.36 -31.80 -16.45
CA GLN A 444 0.04 -32.16 -16.98
C GLN A 444 -0.98 -32.61 -15.93
N GLU A 445 -0.52 -33.21 -14.82
CA GLU A 445 -1.40 -33.73 -13.77
C GLU A 445 -1.07 -33.06 -12.44
N ARG A 446 -2.06 -32.41 -11.81
CA ARG A 446 -1.92 -31.78 -10.49
C ARG A 446 -2.99 -32.27 -9.51
N ARG A 447 -2.59 -32.49 -8.26
CA ARG A 447 -3.46 -32.87 -7.15
C ARG A 447 -3.24 -31.95 -5.96
N ASP A 448 -4.33 -31.54 -5.34
CA ASP A 448 -4.35 -30.89 -4.03
C ASP A 448 -4.47 -31.98 -2.96
N LEU A 449 -3.51 -32.06 -2.05
CA LEU A 449 -3.46 -33.12 -1.04
C LEU A 449 -4.16 -32.70 0.26
N CYS A 450 -3.62 -31.68 0.93
CA CYS A 450 -4.08 -31.25 2.24
C CYS A 450 -3.42 -29.90 2.62
N LEU A 451 -3.77 -29.37 3.80
CA LEU A 451 -3.01 -28.25 4.38
C LEU A 451 -1.59 -28.68 4.75
N GLY A 452 -0.63 -27.81 4.48
CA GLY A 452 0.77 -27.99 4.82
C GLY A 452 1.70 -27.26 3.87
N LEU A 453 2.97 -27.22 4.23
CA LEU A 453 4.02 -26.58 3.47
C LEU A 453 5.36 -27.30 3.60
N MET A 454 6.32 -26.92 2.75
CA MET A 454 7.70 -27.42 2.77
C MET A 454 7.76 -28.96 2.66
N PRO A 455 7.22 -29.52 1.56
CA PRO A 455 7.17 -30.96 1.38
C PRO A 455 8.56 -31.57 1.23
N SER A 456 8.73 -32.77 1.76
CA SER A 456 9.88 -33.64 1.52
C SER A 456 9.39 -35.06 1.24
N TRP A 457 9.86 -35.66 0.14
CA TRP A 457 9.42 -36.99 -0.28
C TRP A 457 10.09 -38.10 0.52
N SER A 458 9.32 -39.13 0.90
CA SER A 458 9.93 -40.38 1.33
C SER A 458 10.68 -41.05 0.17
N PRO A 459 11.79 -41.76 0.41
CA PRO A 459 12.58 -42.39 -0.67
C PRO A 459 11.84 -43.45 -1.48
N ASP A 460 10.77 -44.03 -0.91
CA ASP A 460 9.88 -44.96 -1.63
C ASP A 460 8.81 -44.25 -2.48
N GLY A 461 8.74 -42.91 -2.42
CA GLY A 461 7.80 -42.08 -3.17
C GLY A 461 6.34 -42.19 -2.72
N LYS A 462 6.04 -42.79 -1.55
CA LYS A 462 4.66 -43.04 -1.10
C LYS A 462 4.11 -42.02 -0.11
N ARG A 463 4.99 -41.25 0.53
CA ARG A 463 4.64 -40.33 1.61
C ARG A 463 5.40 -39.01 1.46
N ILE A 464 4.86 -37.98 2.09
CA ILE A 464 5.48 -36.66 2.17
C ILE A 464 5.57 -36.27 3.64
N ALA A 465 6.75 -35.85 4.10
CA ALA A 465 6.87 -35.09 5.34
C ALA A 465 6.60 -33.61 5.04
N CYS A 466 5.90 -32.93 5.92
CA CYS A 466 5.55 -31.53 5.75
C CYS A 466 5.45 -30.81 7.09
N SER A 467 5.45 -29.48 7.03
CA SER A 467 5.15 -28.60 8.15
C SER A 467 3.69 -28.12 8.09
N ARG A 468 3.06 -27.88 9.23
CA ARG A 468 1.68 -27.38 9.34
C ARG A 468 1.52 -26.40 10.49
N TYR A 469 0.63 -25.43 10.31
CA TYR A 469 0.18 -24.55 11.39
C TYR A 469 -1.04 -25.16 12.09
N GLU A 470 -0.79 -25.97 13.13
CA GLU A 470 -1.83 -26.67 13.92
C GLU A 470 -1.56 -26.44 15.41
N ASN A 471 -2.14 -25.38 16.00
CA ASN A 471 -1.87 -24.96 17.40
C ASN A 471 -0.37 -24.74 17.70
N GLY A 472 0.35 -24.20 16.72
CA GLY A 472 1.80 -24.08 16.72
C GLY A 472 2.39 -24.68 15.43
N ASN A 473 3.70 -24.84 15.43
CA ASN A 473 4.46 -25.40 14.31
C ASN A 473 4.53 -26.91 14.45
N VAL A 474 3.94 -27.67 13.51
CA VAL A 474 3.86 -29.13 13.61
C VAL A 474 4.50 -29.79 12.39
N VAL A 475 5.26 -30.86 12.63
CA VAL A 475 5.72 -31.78 11.58
C VAL A 475 4.76 -32.96 11.46
N ALA A 476 4.34 -33.26 10.23
CA ALA A 476 3.48 -34.39 9.91
C ALA A 476 4.02 -35.19 8.71
N ILE A 477 3.59 -36.44 8.63
CA ILE A 477 3.75 -37.33 7.47
C ILE A 477 2.37 -37.56 6.89
N VAL A 478 2.23 -37.33 5.58
CA VAL A 478 0.99 -37.46 4.84
C VAL A 478 1.12 -38.48 3.70
N ASN A 479 0.02 -39.13 3.38
CA ASN A 479 -0.10 -40.00 2.22
C ASN A 479 -0.45 -39.17 0.97
N LEU A 480 -0.23 -39.74 -0.21
CA LEU A 480 -0.56 -39.10 -1.49
C LEU A 480 -2.07 -38.98 -1.78
N ASP A 481 -2.93 -39.54 -0.93
CA ASP A 481 -4.37 -39.32 -0.94
C ASP A 481 -4.81 -38.15 -0.04
N GLY A 482 -3.86 -37.45 0.59
CA GLY A 482 -4.10 -36.32 1.48
C GLY A 482 -4.35 -36.70 2.95
N THR A 483 -4.47 -37.98 3.28
CA THR A 483 -4.68 -38.42 4.67
C THR A 483 -3.41 -38.27 5.50
N THR A 484 -3.56 -37.83 6.77
CA THR A 484 -2.46 -37.81 7.72
C THR A 484 -2.08 -39.24 8.09
N HIS A 485 -0.85 -39.65 7.75
CA HIS A 485 -0.29 -40.94 8.17
C HIS A 485 0.18 -40.88 9.62
N LYS A 486 0.89 -39.80 9.99
CA LYS A 486 1.42 -39.61 11.34
C LYS A 486 1.69 -38.14 11.64
N THR A 487 1.36 -37.72 12.86
CA THR A 487 1.83 -36.43 13.41
C THR A 487 3.04 -36.71 14.28
N ILE A 488 4.18 -36.08 14.00
CA ILE A 488 5.42 -36.25 14.77
C ILE A 488 5.36 -35.37 16.02
N GLY A 489 5.06 -34.08 15.85
CA GLY A 489 4.96 -33.13 16.96
C GLY A 489 5.54 -31.77 16.58
N ASP A 490 5.92 -30.99 17.60
CA ASP A 490 6.49 -29.66 17.44
C ASP A 490 7.78 -29.68 16.62
N GLY A 491 7.87 -28.81 15.61
CA GLY A 491 9.03 -28.68 14.74
C GLY A 491 8.71 -28.03 13.39
N TRP A 492 9.74 -27.75 12.59
CA TRP A 492 9.59 -27.08 11.29
C TRP A 492 10.57 -27.57 10.23
N GLY A 493 10.18 -27.50 8.95
CA GLY A 493 11.03 -27.77 7.80
C GLY A 493 11.56 -29.21 7.74
N ALA A 494 10.64 -30.17 7.80
CA ALA A 494 10.96 -31.60 7.86
C ALA A 494 11.52 -32.16 6.55
N GLN A 495 12.55 -33.00 6.65
CA GLN A 495 13.31 -33.53 5.52
C GLN A 495 13.64 -35.02 5.69
N TRP A 496 13.15 -35.86 4.78
CA TRP A 496 13.46 -37.28 4.76
C TRP A 496 14.93 -37.54 4.46
N SER A 497 15.52 -38.48 5.19
CA SER A 497 16.84 -39.01 4.85
C SER A 497 16.78 -39.86 3.58
N PRO A 498 17.87 -39.94 2.79
CA PRO A 498 17.91 -40.73 1.56
C PRO A 498 17.64 -42.23 1.75
N ASP A 499 17.95 -42.77 2.93
CA ASP A 499 17.70 -44.17 3.30
C ASP A 499 16.27 -44.43 3.83
N GLY A 500 15.48 -43.37 4.06
CA GLY A 500 14.10 -43.45 4.49
C GLY A 500 13.91 -43.79 5.97
N LYS A 501 15.00 -43.87 6.74
CA LYS A 501 14.93 -44.26 8.16
C LYS A 501 14.69 -43.07 9.08
N ARG A 502 15.02 -41.87 8.64
CA ARG A 502 15.00 -40.66 9.48
C ARG A 502 14.31 -39.49 8.80
N ILE A 503 13.77 -38.60 9.62
CA ILE A 503 13.27 -37.29 9.21
C ILE A 503 13.95 -36.24 10.08
N ALA A 504 14.70 -35.32 9.45
CA ALA A 504 15.32 -34.20 10.15
C ALA A 504 14.39 -32.98 10.15
N PHE A 505 14.31 -32.23 11.25
CA PHE A 505 13.56 -30.97 11.34
C PHE A 505 14.15 -30.06 12.42
N THR A 506 13.79 -28.77 12.38
CA THR A 506 14.24 -27.80 13.37
C THR A 506 13.26 -27.70 14.54
N ARG A 507 13.80 -27.53 15.75
CA ARG A 507 13.03 -27.24 16.97
C ARG A 507 13.78 -26.20 17.80
N GLY A 508 13.36 -24.94 17.72
CA GLY A 508 14.13 -23.81 18.25
C GLY A 508 15.50 -23.72 17.58
N LYS A 509 16.58 -23.82 18.36
CA LYS A 509 17.96 -23.89 17.83
C LYS A 509 18.42 -25.33 17.55
N ALA A 510 17.67 -26.36 17.95
CA ALA A 510 18.09 -27.73 17.74
C ALA A 510 17.71 -28.23 16.34
N ILE A 511 18.50 -29.18 15.83
CA ILE A 511 18.11 -30.04 14.71
C ILE A 511 17.86 -31.43 15.27
N ILE A 512 16.64 -31.92 15.07
CA ILE A 512 16.15 -33.20 15.57
C ILE A 512 16.07 -34.18 14.40
N ALA A 513 16.49 -35.42 14.61
CA ALA A 513 16.21 -36.56 13.75
C ALA A 513 15.19 -37.48 14.42
N TYR A 514 14.10 -37.71 13.71
CA TYR A 514 13.06 -38.67 14.07
C TYR A 514 13.29 -39.99 13.36
N ASP A 515 13.36 -41.08 14.13
CA ASP A 515 13.44 -42.43 13.60
C ASP A 515 12.05 -42.95 13.21
N VAL A 516 11.87 -43.28 11.94
CA VAL A 516 10.57 -43.56 11.33
C VAL A 516 9.97 -44.88 11.83
N ASP A 517 10.81 -45.87 12.11
CA ASP A 517 10.39 -47.23 12.48
C ASP A 517 10.06 -47.31 13.98
N THR A 518 10.93 -46.77 14.82
CA THR A 518 10.82 -46.82 16.29
C THR A 518 10.00 -45.68 16.87
N GLY A 519 9.91 -44.56 16.15
CA GLY A 519 9.25 -43.34 16.60
C GLY A 519 10.02 -42.53 17.65
N THR A 520 11.31 -42.81 17.85
CA THR A 520 12.14 -42.07 18.80
C THR A 520 12.80 -40.85 18.15
N GLU A 521 13.03 -39.80 18.94
CA GLU A 521 13.77 -38.62 18.52
C GLU A 521 15.20 -38.61 19.09
N SER A 522 16.16 -38.13 18.31
CA SER A 522 17.51 -37.80 18.77
C SER A 522 17.95 -36.47 18.18
N ALA A 523 18.83 -35.75 18.86
CA ALA A 523 19.35 -34.48 18.36
C ALA A 523 20.56 -34.73 17.45
N LEU A 524 20.49 -34.26 16.19
CA LEU A 524 21.66 -34.17 15.31
C LEU A 524 22.53 -32.97 15.70
N LEU A 525 21.89 -31.88 16.11
CA LEU A 525 22.53 -30.70 16.68
C LEU A 525 21.73 -30.25 17.90
N PRO A 526 22.18 -30.57 19.13
CA PRO A 526 21.54 -30.10 20.35
C PRO A 526 21.63 -28.58 20.50
N ALA A 527 20.64 -27.95 21.13
CA ALA A 527 20.57 -26.49 21.24
C ALA A 527 21.74 -25.90 22.06
N GLU A 528 22.19 -26.62 23.07
CA GLU A 528 23.32 -26.29 23.94
C GLU A 528 24.69 -26.45 23.25
N LYS A 529 24.77 -27.30 22.23
CA LYS A 529 25.96 -27.47 21.38
C LYS A 529 25.90 -26.62 20.11
N ASN A 530 24.81 -25.90 19.86
CA ASN A 530 24.64 -25.10 18.65
C ASN A 530 25.31 -23.72 18.80
N PRO A 531 26.36 -23.40 18.03
CA PRO A 531 27.02 -22.09 18.09
C PRO A 531 26.22 -20.96 17.40
N TYR A 532 25.14 -21.29 16.68
CA TYR A 532 24.34 -20.34 15.92
C TYR A 532 23.21 -19.73 16.77
N SER A 533 22.93 -18.46 16.53
CA SER A 533 21.78 -17.76 17.14
C SER A 533 20.46 -18.19 16.51
N PHE A 534 20.49 -18.61 15.24
CA PHE A 534 19.31 -19.03 14.49
C PHE A 534 19.67 -20.08 13.43
N VAL A 535 18.78 -21.04 13.22
CA VAL A 535 18.87 -22.05 12.15
C VAL A 535 17.69 -21.86 11.23
N TYR A 536 17.95 -21.64 9.94
CA TYR A 536 16.90 -21.55 8.94
C TYR A 536 16.34 -22.93 8.63
N TYR A 537 15.08 -22.94 8.22
CA TYR A 537 14.39 -24.14 7.76
C TYR A 537 14.86 -24.57 6.36
N ASN A 538 14.43 -25.75 5.90
CA ASN A 538 14.81 -26.38 4.61
C ASN A 538 16.27 -26.83 4.54
N ALA A 539 16.64 -27.67 5.51
CA ALA A 539 17.88 -28.43 5.42
C ALA A 539 17.88 -29.40 4.21
N ALA A 540 19.06 -29.87 3.81
CA ALA A 540 19.20 -30.84 2.73
C ALA A 540 20.19 -31.94 3.13
N TRP A 541 19.75 -33.20 3.07
CA TRP A 541 20.63 -34.34 3.26
C TRP A 541 21.62 -34.46 2.10
N SER A 542 22.88 -34.80 2.39
CA SER A 542 23.81 -35.24 1.36
C SER A 542 23.28 -36.54 0.71
N PRO A 543 23.58 -36.81 -0.57
CA PRO A 543 23.06 -38.00 -1.27
C PRO A 543 23.41 -39.34 -0.58
N ASP A 544 24.55 -39.39 0.10
CA ASP A 544 24.99 -40.54 0.89
C ASP A 544 24.37 -40.63 2.30
N GLY A 545 23.59 -39.63 2.72
CA GLY A 545 22.98 -39.52 4.04
C GLY A 545 23.94 -39.22 5.20
N GLY A 546 25.23 -39.02 4.92
CA GLY A 546 26.26 -38.81 5.94
C GLY A 546 26.27 -37.42 6.55
N ARG A 547 25.74 -36.42 5.85
CA ARG A 547 25.68 -35.02 6.28
C ARG A 547 24.29 -34.40 6.07
N LEU A 548 23.97 -33.41 6.89
CA LEU A 548 22.80 -32.55 6.74
C LEU A 548 23.27 -31.10 6.58
N LEU A 549 22.97 -30.49 5.43
CA LEU A 549 23.30 -29.11 5.07
C LEU A 549 22.15 -28.17 5.48
N PHE A 550 22.46 -26.99 5.99
CA PHE A 550 21.47 -25.97 6.36
C PHE A 550 22.10 -24.58 6.39
N LYS A 551 21.26 -23.56 6.31
CA LYS A 551 21.65 -22.17 6.54
C LYS A 551 21.48 -21.82 8.02
N ALA A 552 22.45 -21.12 8.59
CA ALA A 552 22.41 -20.67 9.98
C ALA A 552 22.92 -19.23 10.12
N MET A 553 22.58 -18.57 11.22
CA MET A 553 23.01 -17.21 11.53
C MET A 553 23.77 -17.17 12.84
N LYS A 554 24.88 -16.42 12.86
CA LYS A 554 25.65 -16.11 14.07
C LYS A 554 25.05 -14.94 14.84
N THR A 555 25.50 -14.73 16.08
CA THR A 555 25.04 -13.63 16.95
C THR A 555 25.34 -12.23 16.38
N ASN A 556 26.36 -12.11 15.52
CA ASN A 556 26.70 -10.88 14.79
C ASN A 556 25.87 -10.69 13.49
N SER A 557 24.80 -11.45 13.29
CA SER A 557 23.96 -11.46 12.09
C SER A 557 24.64 -11.96 10.80
N GLN A 558 25.82 -12.57 10.90
CA GLN A 558 26.47 -13.21 9.75
C GLN A 558 25.78 -14.55 9.42
N GLY A 559 25.33 -14.69 8.18
CA GLY A 559 24.77 -15.95 7.66
C GLY A 559 25.87 -16.90 7.18
N GLU A 560 25.72 -18.20 7.47
CA GLU A 560 26.63 -19.25 7.03
C GLU A 560 25.85 -20.43 6.44
N LEU A 561 26.42 -21.04 5.39
CA LEU A 561 25.99 -22.32 4.87
C LEU A 561 26.85 -23.40 5.49
N VAL A 562 26.23 -24.32 6.23
CA VAL A 562 26.96 -25.29 7.05
C VAL A 562 26.36 -26.68 6.93
N SER A 563 27.16 -27.70 7.22
CA SER A 563 26.69 -29.07 7.34
C SER A 563 27.15 -29.73 8.63
N ILE A 564 26.34 -30.65 9.14
CA ILE A 564 26.68 -31.50 10.29
C ILE A 564 26.72 -32.97 9.87
N ARG A 565 27.58 -33.76 10.51
CA ARG A 565 27.54 -35.22 10.40
C ARG A 565 26.28 -35.78 11.03
N THR A 566 25.71 -36.81 10.43
CA THR A 566 24.42 -37.39 10.85
C THR A 566 24.56 -38.56 11.82
N THR A 567 25.80 -38.90 12.19
CA THR A 567 26.15 -40.00 13.10
C THR A 567 27.29 -39.58 14.02
N GLY A 568 27.28 -40.06 15.26
CA GLY A 568 28.27 -39.72 16.30
C GLY A 568 27.70 -38.75 17.33
N ASP A 569 28.36 -38.67 18.50
CA ASP A 569 27.84 -37.94 19.66
C ASP A 569 28.15 -36.42 19.66
N ASP A 570 29.12 -36.01 18.83
CA ASP A 570 29.51 -34.61 18.66
C ASP A 570 29.20 -34.10 17.26
N PRO A 571 28.54 -32.93 17.13
CA PRO A 571 28.22 -32.34 15.85
C PRO A 571 29.50 -31.85 15.16
N ASP A 572 29.96 -32.60 14.17
CA ASP A 572 31.04 -32.21 13.25
C ASP A 572 30.52 -31.13 12.28
N ILE A 573 30.56 -29.86 12.71
CA ILE A 573 30.13 -28.70 11.94
C ILE A 573 31.21 -28.34 10.90
N GLN A 574 30.84 -28.44 9.63
CA GLN A 574 31.65 -27.96 8.50
C GLN A 574 31.00 -26.73 7.89
N VAL A 575 31.76 -25.63 7.77
CA VAL A 575 31.33 -24.40 7.10
C VAL A 575 31.67 -24.49 5.62
N HIS A 576 30.67 -24.35 4.75
CA HIS A 576 30.82 -24.34 3.29
C HIS A 576 30.90 -22.92 2.73
N TYR A 577 30.20 -21.96 3.34
CA TYR A 577 30.25 -20.55 2.95
C TYR A 577 29.94 -19.61 4.12
N ASN A 578 30.69 -18.52 4.24
CA ASN A 578 30.53 -17.48 5.29
C ASN A 578 30.79 -16.05 4.78
N GLY A 579 30.68 -15.83 3.46
CA GLY A 579 30.91 -14.53 2.84
C GLY A 579 29.78 -13.53 3.11
N THR A 580 29.93 -12.31 2.58
CA THR A 580 28.98 -11.21 2.77
C THR A 580 27.82 -11.21 1.79
N GLN A 581 27.85 -12.07 0.76
CA GLN A 581 26.76 -12.17 -0.22
C GLN A 581 25.54 -12.80 0.44
N TYR A 582 24.38 -12.16 0.31
CA TYR A 582 23.12 -12.76 0.73
C TYR A 582 22.82 -13.99 -0.13
N PHE A 583 22.38 -15.07 0.52
CA PHE A 583 21.82 -16.24 -0.12
C PHE A 583 20.55 -16.70 0.58
N ASP A 584 19.70 -17.39 -0.15
CA ASP A 584 18.40 -17.85 0.27
C ASP A 584 18.48 -19.08 1.18
N ASN A 585 17.35 -19.48 1.78
CA ASN A 585 17.27 -20.60 2.72
C ASN A 585 17.19 -21.95 2.01
N ASP A 586 16.60 -21.98 0.82
CA ASP A 586 16.44 -23.19 0.03
C ASP A 586 17.76 -23.53 -0.68
N ILE A 587 18.24 -24.74 -0.41
CA ILE A 587 19.52 -25.28 -0.86
C ILE A 587 19.33 -26.71 -1.33
N GLY A 588 20.14 -27.16 -2.28
CA GLY A 588 20.06 -28.54 -2.75
C GLY A 588 21.38 -29.12 -3.18
N TRP A 589 21.64 -30.34 -2.72
CA TRP A 589 22.76 -31.14 -3.19
C TRP A 589 22.51 -31.64 -4.60
N SER A 590 23.53 -31.51 -5.44
CA SER A 590 23.62 -32.30 -6.68
C SER A 590 23.58 -33.80 -6.35
N PRO A 591 22.99 -34.65 -7.21
CA PRO A 591 22.86 -36.09 -6.94
C PRO A 591 24.19 -36.82 -6.76
N ASP A 592 25.28 -36.30 -7.32
CA ASP A 592 26.63 -36.85 -7.16
C ASP A 592 27.36 -36.34 -5.89
N GLY A 593 26.76 -35.41 -5.15
CA GLY A 593 27.28 -34.85 -3.90
C GLY A 593 28.43 -33.85 -4.08
N ARG A 594 28.73 -33.39 -5.29
CA ARG A 594 29.91 -32.55 -5.56
C ARG A 594 29.63 -31.06 -5.50
N GLN A 595 28.38 -30.68 -5.76
CA GLN A 595 27.93 -29.30 -5.83
C GLN A 595 26.65 -29.04 -5.02
N ILE A 596 26.48 -27.80 -4.61
CA ILE A 596 25.29 -27.26 -3.94
C ILE A 596 24.71 -26.15 -4.82
N ALA A 597 23.41 -26.25 -5.11
CA ALA A 597 22.64 -25.20 -5.75
C ALA A 597 21.94 -24.34 -4.68
N LEU A 598 21.97 -23.02 -4.86
CA LEU A 598 21.34 -22.06 -3.93
C LEU A 598 20.99 -20.74 -4.63
N GLY A 599 19.94 -20.06 -4.19
CA GLY A 599 19.67 -18.68 -4.62
C GLY A 599 20.62 -17.70 -3.92
N ALA A 600 21.30 -16.81 -4.66
CA ALA A 600 22.11 -15.74 -4.07
C ALA A 600 21.90 -14.40 -4.76
N GLN A 601 22.03 -13.31 -4.01
CA GLN A 601 21.88 -11.96 -4.53
C GLN A 601 22.98 -11.70 -5.55
N SER A 602 22.60 -11.27 -6.75
CA SER A 602 23.49 -10.82 -7.80
C SER A 602 23.53 -9.28 -7.80
N PRO A 603 24.59 -8.65 -7.26
CA PRO A 603 24.69 -7.19 -7.25
C PRO A 603 24.56 -6.53 -8.63
N PRO A 604 25.14 -7.08 -9.72
CA PRO A 604 24.95 -6.53 -11.07
C PRO A 604 23.49 -6.54 -11.53
N ALA A 605 22.74 -7.59 -11.18
CA ALA A 605 21.34 -7.75 -11.61
C ALA A 605 20.33 -7.17 -10.60
N LYS A 606 20.78 -6.76 -9.41
CA LYS A 606 19.95 -6.28 -8.28
C LYS A 606 18.82 -7.25 -7.89
N LYS A 607 19.05 -8.56 -8.04
CA LYS A 607 18.08 -9.62 -7.73
C LYS A 607 18.74 -10.93 -7.35
N THR A 608 17.96 -11.85 -6.77
CA THR A 608 18.43 -13.20 -6.43
C THR A 608 18.42 -14.08 -7.68
N LEU A 609 19.54 -14.77 -7.91
CA LEU A 609 19.75 -15.67 -9.05
C LEU A 609 20.34 -17.01 -8.55
N LEU A 610 20.17 -18.06 -9.32
CA LEU A 610 20.71 -19.38 -8.99
C LEU A 610 22.24 -19.38 -9.04
N HIS A 611 22.88 -19.87 -8.01
CA HIS A 611 24.32 -20.02 -7.91
C HIS A 611 24.69 -21.48 -7.60
N MET A 612 25.90 -21.84 -8.00
CA MET A 612 26.51 -23.14 -7.77
C MET A 612 27.73 -22.99 -6.85
N LEU A 613 27.82 -23.84 -5.84
CA LEU A 613 28.93 -23.92 -4.90
C LEU A 613 29.52 -25.32 -4.94
N ASP A 614 30.83 -25.43 -5.20
CA ASP A 614 31.55 -26.71 -5.08
C ASP A 614 31.75 -27.04 -3.59
N VAL A 615 31.67 -28.32 -3.21
CA VAL A 615 31.68 -28.78 -1.80
C VAL A 615 33.10 -28.80 -1.19
N GLU A 616 34.10 -28.31 -1.93
CA GLU A 616 35.49 -28.23 -1.50
C GLU A 616 35.77 -27.00 -0.61
N GLU A 617 36.83 -27.06 0.19
CA GLU A 617 37.20 -26.01 1.14
C GLU A 617 37.53 -24.68 0.43
N GLY A 618 36.90 -23.57 0.83
CA GLY A 618 37.13 -22.23 0.28
C GLY A 618 36.35 -21.90 -1.00
N ALA A 619 35.38 -22.73 -1.39
CA ALA A 619 34.52 -22.45 -2.54
C ALA A 619 33.65 -21.19 -2.34
N VAL A 620 33.43 -20.46 -3.43
CA VAL A 620 32.53 -19.30 -3.48
C VAL A 620 31.35 -19.60 -4.40
N PRO A 621 30.10 -19.20 -4.05
CA PRO A 621 28.96 -19.36 -4.93
C PRO A 621 29.21 -18.63 -6.25
N ARG A 622 29.08 -19.35 -7.37
CA ARG A 622 29.23 -18.80 -8.72
C ARG A 622 27.88 -18.72 -9.40
N LEU A 623 27.61 -17.58 -10.02
CA LEU A 623 26.38 -17.38 -10.78
C LEU A 623 26.26 -18.46 -11.85
N LEU A 624 25.13 -19.17 -11.87
CA LEU A 624 24.81 -20.06 -12.98
C LEU A 624 24.66 -19.19 -14.25
N PRO A 625 25.40 -19.43 -15.34
CA PRO A 625 25.30 -18.61 -16.55
C PRO A 625 23.92 -18.79 -17.24
N GLY A 626 23.55 -17.88 -18.14
CA GLY A 626 22.36 -18.06 -19.00
C GLY A 626 20.99 -17.89 -18.32
N GLN A 627 20.92 -17.34 -17.11
CA GLN A 627 19.63 -17.15 -16.42
C GLN A 627 18.77 -16.08 -17.08
N ALA A 628 17.44 -16.30 -17.04
CA ALA A 628 16.46 -15.41 -17.63
C ALA A 628 16.55 -13.99 -17.03
N THR A 629 16.63 -12.98 -17.89
CA THR A 629 16.78 -11.57 -17.47
C THR A 629 15.54 -10.99 -16.81
N GLY A 630 14.35 -11.60 -16.97
CA GLY A 630 13.09 -11.17 -16.34
C GLY A 630 12.59 -12.07 -15.21
N LEU A 631 13.47 -12.89 -14.61
CA LEU A 631 13.12 -13.79 -13.51
C LEU A 631 14.04 -13.55 -12.31
N ALA A 632 13.48 -13.49 -11.12
CA ALA A 632 14.20 -13.61 -9.85
C ALA A 632 13.97 -15.01 -9.27
N ILE A 633 15.00 -15.61 -8.69
CA ILE A 633 14.87 -16.86 -7.94
C ILE A 633 14.51 -16.52 -6.51
N VAL A 634 13.38 -17.05 -6.05
CA VAL A 634 12.81 -16.67 -4.75
C VAL A 634 12.89 -17.79 -3.74
N SER A 635 12.94 -19.03 -4.22
CA SER A 635 13.15 -20.22 -3.40
C SER A 635 13.42 -21.44 -4.31
N GLY A 636 13.72 -22.60 -3.73
CA GLY A 636 13.95 -23.86 -4.42
C GLY A 636 15.35 -24.02 -5.03
N ALA A 637 15.88 -25.23 -4.88
CA ALA A 637 17.11 -25.68 -5.54
C ALA A 637 17.13 -27.23 -5.62
N SER A 638 15.97 -27.85 -5.83
CA SER A 638 15.81 -29.31 -5.76
C SER A 638 16.27 -29.96 -7.06
N TRP A 639 17.21 -30.91 -6.99
CA TRP A 639 17.72 -31.57 -8.19
C TRP A 639 16.79 -32.69 -8.65
N MET A 640 16.66 -32.83 -9.97
CA MET A 640 16.13 -34.06 -10.55
C MET A 640 17.08 -35.22 -10.23
N PRO A 641 16.58 -36.44 -9.95
CA PRO A 641 17.43 -37.59 -9.62
C PRO A 641 18.49 -37.95 -10.67
N ASP A 642 18.24 -37.61 -11.94
CA ASP A 642 19.19 -37.84 -13.04
C ASP A 642 20.29 -36.78 -13.15
N GLY A 643 20.24 -35.72 -12.32
CA GLY A 643 21.20 -34.63 -12.29
C GLY A 643 21.14 -33.67 -13.48
N LYS A 644 20.16 -33.81 -14.38
CA LYS A 644 20.12 -33.01 -15.62
C LYS A 644 19.36 -31.70 -15.50
N GLN A 645 18.57 -31.54 -14.45
CA GLN A 645 17.81 -30.32 -14.22
C GLN A 645 17.68 -30.03 -12.72
N ILE A 646 17.47 -28.75 -12.41
CA ILE A 646 17.25 -28.20 -11.08
C ILE A 646 15.87 -27.55 -11.09
N LEU A 647 15.07 -27.86 -10.10
CA LEU A 647 13.76 -27.30 -9.86
C LEU A 647 13.87 -26.07 -8.95
N VAL A 648 13.33 -24.95 -9.42
CA VAL A 648 13.37 -23.66 -8.74
C VAL A 648 12.00 -22.98 -8.77
N ARG A 649 11.73 -22.15 -7.77
CA ARG A 649 10.64 -21.16 -7.79
C ARG A 649 11.19 -19.88 -8.40
N GLY A 650 10.65 -19.53 -9.56
CA GLY A 650 10.90 -18.29 -10.25
C GLY A 650 9.78 -17.29 -10.01
N ARG A 651 10.16 -16.04 -9.81
CA ARG A 651 9.27 -14.89 -9.74
C ARG A 651 9.51 -14.01 -10.95
N PRO A 652 8.55 -13.87 -11.86
CA PRO A 652 8.70 -12.96 -12.96
C PRO A 652 8.70 -11.50 -12.45
N GLU A 653 9.51 -10.67 -13.10
CA GLU A 653 9.74 -9.25 -12.77
C GLU A 653 8.93 -8.30 -13.64
#